data_AF-A0A6L8DV15-F1
#
_entry.id   AF-A0A6L8DV15-F1
#
_cell.length_a   1.000
_cell.length_b   1.000
_cell.length_c   1.000
_cell.angle_alpha   90.00
_cell.angle_beta   90.00
_cell.angle_gamma   90.00
#
_symmetry.space_group_name_H-M   'P 1'
#
loop_
_entity.id
_entity.type
_entity.pdbx_description
1 polymer ?
#
loop_
_entity_poly.entity_id
_entity_poly.type
_entity_poly.pdbx_seq_one_letter_code
_entity_poly.pdbx_strand_id
1 'polypeptide(L)'
;MATSLAASAEPAPTQRRATRPAADAARAITFNRDIAPLVFEHCATCHRPGTAAPFSLLTYRDARPWARAIKQATLSRSMPPWKPVPGYGGPFIGDRRLSDAQIALIARWVDAGAPAGDPAHLPPLPEAFGAWRLGEPDLVIEMPEPFLLQADGDDVFRKFAIPIPIEETRFVEGLEFQPAVRGAGSTWASNPRVIHHANMRLDPTPASRTLDARDPAPGFDDVTPFDAQFPFGHLLGWTPGQDRPLVAEGMAWRLDAGTDMLLELHLMPSGQPEVVQSRIGFHFTDEPPTKIPFTIRLGKQDLDIPPGATDYRSRDAYVLPVDVEVHGIHPHAHYLAQEVRALATLPDGTRRWLLYIRDWDASWQDYYFYAEPFVLPRGTELTMEFRFDNSAGNRRNPHFPPRRVTWGPRSSNTMGDLSIQVLARSDSDREILAADRRPLEMAEDIVGFETVLDAEPGKVTVHDDVARLYLLFGEVAKALAHFRESARLEPDSPAAQYNVGTTLLRMGELDEAVARFERALRLDPDYAPVHNNLGAALRSQGRLDEATRRFRQAVRARPDDEDALYNLASTLTLRGEFTEAIALYRRVLALLPDSPEPFAELAWLLATHPDPTPRDVQEAVSLAEHAAQLTSRRDARVLNTLAAAHAAAGRFDEAAATARAALALPHDNGSDLAATIRQLLDLYSEGRRYRRPR
;
A
#
# COMPACT_ATOMS: atom_id res chain seq x y z
N MET A 1 -60.65 12.71 -4.24
CA MET A 1 -61.92 12.25 -3.64
C MET A 1 -62.11 10.77 -3.98
N ALA A 2 -62.28 9.96 -2.93
CA ALA A 2 -63.01 8.69 -2.83
C ALA A 2 -62.82 7.59 -3.92
N THR A 3 -62.08 6.51 -3.59
CA THR A 3 -62.57 5.16 -3.17
C THR A 3 -62.85 4.19 -4.33
N SER A 4 -62.18 3.03 -4.34
CA SER A 4 -62.83 1.75 -4.02
C SER A 4 -61.81 0.60 -4.07
N LEU A 5 -61.76 -0.15 -2.96
CA LEU A 5 -61.13 -1.45 -2.82
C LEU A 5 -61.83 -2.48 -3.74
N ALA A 6 -61.07 -3.42 -4.27
CA ALA A 6 -61.57 -4.69 -4.80
C ALA A 6 -60.85 -5.83 -4.08
N ALA A 7 -61.65 -6.65 -3.40
CA ALA A 7 -61.26 -7.79 -2.59
C ALA A 7 -60.88 -9.00 -3.47
N SER A 8 -59.84 -9.71 -3.08
CA SER A 8 -59.48 -11.02 -3.62
C SER A 8 -59.87 -12.10 -2.62
N ALA A 9 -60.62 -13.09 -3.11
CA ALA A 9 -61.32 -14.11 -2.35
C ALA A 9 -60.41 -15.12 -1.62
N GLU A 10 -60.86 -15.54 -0.44
CA GLU A 10 -60.34 -16.67 0.33
C GLU A 10 -60.62 -18.02 -0.37
N PRO A 11 -59.72 -19.02 -0.27
CA PRO A 11 -60.07 -20.42 -0.51
C PRO A 11 -60.47 -21.14 0.79
N ALA A 12 -61.50 -21.97 0.67
CA ALA A 12 -62.14 -22.80 1.70
C ALA A 12 -61.21 -23.89 2.31
N PRO A 13 -61.56 -24.48 3.47
CA PRO A 13 -60.62 -25.19 4.33
C PRO A 13 -60.38 -26.62 3.81
N THR A 14 -59.13 -26.94 3.48
CA THR A 14 -58.72 -28.32 3.24
C THR A 14 -58.60 -29.09 4.55
N GLN A 15 -59.26 -30.25 4.56
CA GLN A 15 -59.37 -31.17 5.68
C GLN A 15 -58.01 -31.50 6.30
N ARG A 16 -57.91 -31.30 7.61
CA ARG A 16 -56.82 -31.78 8.47
C ARG A 16 -56.62 -33.28 8.26
N ARG A 17 -55.62 -33.66 7.49
CA ARG A 17 -55.01 -34.99 7.59
C ARG A 17 -54.21 -35.01 8.88
N ALA A 18 -54.63 -35.88 9.81
CA ALA A 18 -53.95 -36.11 11.07
C ALA A 18 -52.49 -36.51 10.81
N THR A 19 -51.57 -35.56 10.98
CA THR A 19 -50.15 -35.83 11.11
C THR A 19 -49.93 -36.56 12.43
N ARG A 20 -49.23 -37.70 12.34
CA ARG A 20 -48.79 -38.51 13.49
C ARG A 20 -48.19 -37.62 14.58
N PRO A 21 -48.49 -37.85 15.87
CA PRO A 21 -47.81 -37.14 16.95
C PRO A 21 -46.37 -37.63 17.09
N ALA A 22 -45.47 -36.66 17.31
CA ALA A 22 -44.25 -36.74 18.10
C ALA A 22 -43.39 -38.02 17.98
N ALA A 23 -42.42 -38.00 17.06
CA ALA A 23 -41.18 -38.77 17.21
C ALA A 23 -39.96 -37.90 17.58
N ASP A 24 -40.11 -36.57 17.64
CA ASP A 24 -39.02 -35.62 17.92
C ASP A 24 -39.03 -35.03 19.35
N ALA A 25 -39.86 -35.57 20.25
CA ALA A 25 -39.70 -35.29 21.67
C ALA A 25 -38.61 -36.20 22.26
N ALA A 26 -37.51 -35.57 22.68
CA ALA A 26 -36.49 -36.08 23.62
C ALA A 26 -35.29 -36.88 23.06
N ARG A 27 -34.69 -36.47 21.92
CA ARG A 27 -33.27 -36.81 21.70
C ARG A 27 -32.40 -35.93 22.61
N ALA A 28 -31.65 -36.54 23.54
CA ALA A 28 -30.73 -35.80 24.40
C ALA A 28 -29.66 -35.09 23.55
N ILE A 29 -29.51 -33.77 23.73
CA ILE A 29 -28.48 -32.96 23.05
C ILE A 29 -27.14 -33.24 23.73
N THR A 30 -26.11 -33.60 22.98
CA THR A 30 -24.81 -33.98 23.53
C THR A 30 -23.65 -33.22 22.91
N PHE A 31 -22.54 -33.12 23.62
CA PHE A 31 -21.36 -32.42 23.12
C PHE A 31 -20.86 -33.02 21.81
N ASN A 32 -20.51 -34.31 21.80
CA ASN A 32 -19.81 -34.93 20.67
C ASN A 32 -20.60 -34.82 19.36
N ARG A 33 -21.92 -34.95 19.40
CA ARG A 33 -22.77 -34.98 18.21
C ARG A 33 -23.32 -33.61 17.81
N ASP A 34 -23.74 -32.81 18.77
CA ASP A 34 -24.55 -31.62 18.50
C ASP A 34 -23.79 -30.30 18.74
N ILE A 35 -22.77 -30.28 19.61
CA ILE A 35 -22.04 -29.06 19.99
C ILE A 35 -20.62 -29.02 19.41
N ALA A 36 -19.91 -30.15 19.38
CA ALA A 36 -18.57 -30.24 18.83
C ALA A 36 -18.52 -29.76 17.37
N PRO A 37 -19.46 -30.12 16.47
CA PRO A 37 -19.46 -29.55 15.12
C PRO A 37 -19.52 -28.01 15.12
N LEU A 38 -20.42 -27.43 15.92
CA LEU A 38 -20.57 -25.97 16.02
C LEU A 38 -19.32 -25.29 16.58
N VAL A 39 -18.75 -25.87 17.63
CA VAL A 39 -17.57 -25.34 18.29
C VAL A 39 -16.33 -25.48 17.40
N PHE A 40 -16.20 -26.58 16.67
CA PHE A 40 -15.08 -26.82 15.75
C PHE A 40 -15.12 -25.87 14.57
N GLU A 41 -16.31 -25.62 14.03
CA GLU A 41 -16.52 -24.71 12.90
C GLU A 41 -16.36 -23.24 13.31
N HIS A 42 -16.97 -22.81 14.42
CA HIS A 42 -17.11 -21.38 14.72
C HIS A 42 -16.11 -20.85 15.76
N CYS A 43 -15.55 -21.72 16.61
CA CYS A 43 -14.77 -21.29 17.79
C CYS A 43 -13.35 -21.87 17.84
N ALA A 44 -13.14 -23.09 17.34
CA ALA A 44 -11.88 -23.82 17.53
C ALA A 44 -10.69 -23.16 16.84
N THR A 45 -10.91 -22.27 15.87
CA THR A 45 -9.80 -21.55 15.24
C THR A 45 -8.96 -20.79 16.27
N CYS A 46 -9.61 -20.15 17.25
CA CYS A 46 -8.98 -19.42 18.35
C CYS A 46 -8.95 -20.22 19.66
N HIS A 47 -9.80 -21.23 19.83
CA HIS A 47 -9.92 -22.04 21.04
C HIS A 47 -9.23 -23.41 20.90
N ARG A 48 -7.92 -23.37 20.70
CA ARG A 48 -7.05 -24.56 20.70
C ARG A 48 -5.74 -24.30 21.43
N PRO A 49 -5.02 -25.34 21.89
CA PRO A 49 -3.77 -25.15 22.60
C PRO A 49 -2.79 -24.25 21.83
N GLY A 50 -2.19 -23.27 22.52
CA GLY A 50 -1.23 -22.34 21.96
C GLY A 50 -1.82 -21.16 21.16
N THR A 51 -3.14 -21.09 20.94
CA THR A 51 -3.75 -19.98 20.19
C THR A 51 -4.29 -18.86 21.08
N ALA A 52 -5.01 -17.89 20.50
CA ALA A 52 -5.34 -16.63 21.15
C ALA A 52 -6.26 -16.78 22.36
N ALA A 53 -7.14 -17.79 22.38
CA ALA A 53 -8.02 -17.99 23.52
C ALA A 53 -7.31 -18.72 24.68
N PRO A 54 -7.67 -18.40 25.94
CA PRO A 54 -6.99 -18.94 27.12
C PRO A 54 -7.30 -20.43 27.41
N PHE A 55 -8.15 -21.08 26.63
CA PHE A 55 -8.51 -22.49 26.79
C PHE A 55 -8.92 -23.15 25.47
N SER A 56 -8.74 -24.47 25.41
CA SER A 56 -9.13 -25.33 24.30
C SER A 56 -10.63 -25.63 24.32
N LEU A 57 -11.20 -25.81 23.14
CA LEU A 57 -12.55 -26.34 22.93
C LEU A 57 -12.57 -27.62 22.09
N LEU A 58 -11.40 -28.23 21.84
CA LEU A 58 -11.25 -29.40 20.97
C LEU A 58 -11.76 -30.71 21.60
N THR A 59 -11.95 -30.76 22.91
CA THR A 59 -12.44 -31.96 23.61
C THR A 59 -13.56 -31.62 24.58
N TYR A 60 -14.42 -32.60 24.89
CA TYR A 60 -15.45 -32.45 25.93
C TYR A 60 -14.85 -32.06 27.29
N ARG A 61 -13.71 -32.65 27.65
CA ARG A 61 -13.02 -32.38 28.92
C ARG A 61 -12.58 -30.93 29.02
N ASP A 62 -12.11 -30.34 27.91
CA ASP A 62 -11.69 -28.94 27.87
C ASP A 62 -12.89 -28.00 27.85
N ALA A 63 -13.94 -28.31 27.09
CA ALA A 63 -15.10 -27.44 26.93
C ALA A 63 -16.05 -27.43 28.15
N ARG A 64 -16.21 -28.57 28.85
CA ARG A 64 -17.22 -28.73 29.90
C ARG A 64 -17.08 -27.76 31.10
N PRO A 65 -15.88 -27.44 31.61
CA PRO A 65 -15.71 -26.43 32.65
C PRO A 65 -16.24 -25.05 32.25
N TRP A 66 -16.17 -24.72 30.96
CA TRP A 66 -16.54 -23.42 30.41
C TRP A 66 -17.99 -23.34 29.93
N ALA A 67 -18.78 -24.42 30.03
CA ALA A 67 -20.15 -24.50 29.50
C ALA A 67 -21.03 -23.29 29.85
N ARG A 68 -21.02 -22.82 31.10
CA ARG A 68 -21.78 -21.63 31.52
C ARG A 68 -21.28 -20.34 30.86
N ALA A 69 -19.97 -20.16 30.77
CA ALA A 69 -19.36 -19.00 30.11
C ALA A 69 -19.64 -19.01 28.61
N ILE A 70 -19.54 -20.17 27.95
CA ILE A 70 -19.90 -20.38 26.54
C ILE A 70 -21.37 -19.99 26.30
N LYS A 71 -22.30 -20.45 27.16
CA LYS A 71 -23.71 -20.06 27.08
C LYS A 71 -23.88 -18.55 27.18
N GLN A 72 -23.26 -17.91 28.17
CA GLN A 72 -23.39 -16.46 28.36
C GLN A 72 -22.83 -15.68 27.16
N ALA A 73 -21.63 -16.04 26.70
CA ALA A 73 -20.95 -15.35 25.59
C ALA A 73 -21.68 -15.51 24.25
N THR A 74 -22.30 -16.67 24.01
CA THR A 74 -23.10 -16.89 22.79
C THR A 74 -24.46 -16.19 22.88
N LEU A 75 -25.12 -16.17 24.04
CA LEU A 75 -26.37 -15.44 24.24
C LEU A 75 -26.20 -13.92 24.13
N SER A 76 -25.11 -13.37 24.66
CA SER A 76 -24.78 -11.95 24.52
C SER A 76 -24.23 -11.58 23.14
N ARG A 77 -23.94 -12.58 22.28
CA ARG A 77 -23.25 -12.43 20.99
C ARG A 77 -21.88 -11.76 21.11
N SER A 78 -21.23 -11.88 22.26
CA SER A 78 -19.84 -11.45 22.42
C SER A 78 -18.87 -12.44 21.78
N MET A 79 -19.26 -13.71 21.65
CA MET A 79 -18.49 -14.76 20.99
C MET A 79 -19.39 -15.67 20.12
N PRO A 80 -18.88 -16.19 18.99
CA PRO A 80 -17.65 -15.77 18.34
C PRO A 80 -17.78 -14.32 17.83
N PRO A 81 -16.70 -13.53 17.86
CA PRO A 81 -16.76 -12.11 17.54
C PRO A 81 -16.90 -11.94 16.03
N TRP A 82 -17.98 -11.29 15.60
CA TRP A 82 -18.20 -10.90 14.22
C TRP A 82 -19.12 -9.68 14.18
N LYS A 83 -18.54 -8.53 13.85
CA LYS A 83 -19.19 -7.23 14.02
C LYS A 83 -20.16 -6.81 12.90
N PRO A 84 -20.00 -7.24 11.63
CA PRO A 84 -20.95 -6.89 10.58
C PRO A 84 -22.38 -7.36 10.88
N VAL A 85 -23.33 -6.45 10.73
CA VAL A 85 -24.77 -6.73 10.88
C VAL A 85 -25.25 -7.60 9.70
N PRO A 86 -25.93 -8.73 9.95
CA PRO A 86 -26.43 -9.58 8.86
C PRO A 86 -27.37 -8.81 7.93
N GLY A 87 -27.16 -8.93 6.61
CA GLY A 87 -27.98 -8.28 5.58
C GLY A 87 -27.55 -6.85 5.20
N TYR A 88 -26.49 -6.31 5.81
CA TYR A 88 -25.98 -4.97 5.55
C TYR A 88 -24.56 -5.02 4.97
N GLY A 89 -24.41 -5.54 3.75
CA GLY A 89 -23.12 -5.75 3.09
C GLY A 89 -23.02 -7.13 2.45
N GLY A 90 -22.41 -8.08 3.19
CA GLY A 90 -22.08 -9.45 2.77
C GLY A 90 -23.20 -10.32 2.17
N PRO A 91 -22.96 -11.63 1.98
CA PRO A 91 -22.13 -12.48 2.81
C PRO A 91 -20.62 -12.26 2.64
N PHE A 92 -19.88 -12.49 3.72
CA PHE A 92 -18.43 -12.37 3.76
C PHE A 92 -17.80 -13.74 3.98
N ILE A 93 -16.62 -13.94 3.40
CA ILE A 93 -15.79 -15.12 3.65
C ILE A 93 -15.38 -15.12 5.12
N GLY A 94 -15.43 -16.30 5.76
CA GLY A 94 -15.03 -16.45 7.16
C GLY A 94 -16.06 -15.96 8.18
N ASP A 95 -17.33 -15.76 7.79
CA ASP A 95 -18.42 -15.45 8.73
C ASP A 95 -18.53 -16.54 9.82
N ARG A 96 -18.17 -16.17 11.05
CA ARG A 96 -18.09 -17.10 12.18
C ARG A 96 -19.38 -17.17 12.99
N ARG A 97 -20.41 -16.40 12.64
CA ARG A 97 -21.56 -16.21 13.53
C ARG A 97 -22.32 -17.50 13.77
N LEU A 98 -22.79 -17.63 15.00
CA LEU A 98 -23.83 -18.59 15.34
C LEU A 98 -25.21 -17.99 15.01
N SER A 99 -26.04 -18.78 14.32
CA SER A 99 -27.47 -18.51 14.16
C SER A 99 -28.21 -18.60 15.50
N ASP A 100 -29.39 -17.99 15.60
CA ASP A 100 -30.21 -18.08 16.81
C ASP A 100 -30.54 -19.52 17.19
N ALA A 101 -30.73 -20.40 16.20
CA ALA A 101 -30.98 -21.82 16.43
C ALA A 101 -29.75 -22.55 17.02
N GLN A 102 -28.54 -22.24 16.53
CA GLN A 102 -27.29 -22.79 17.07
C GLN A 102 -27.02 -22.27 18.49
N ILE A 103 -27.25 -20.98 18.75
CA ILE A 103 -27.15 -20.40 20.10
C ILE A 103 -28.13 -21.08 21.05
N ALA A 104 -29.39 -21.27 20.63
CA ALA A 104 -30.39 -21.98 21.41
C ALA A 104 -30.01 -23.46 21.66
N LEU A 105 -29.38 -24.12 20.69
CA LEU A 105 -28.88 -25.49 20.84
C LEU A 105 -27.80 -25.59 21.93
N ILE A 106 -26.83 -24.68 21.90
CA ILE A 106 -25.78 -24.55 22.93
C ILE A 106 -26.41 -24.28 24.29
N ALA A 107 -27.34 -23.33 24.38
CA ALA A 107 -28.02 -22.99 25.63
C ALA A 107 -28.76 -24.22 26.22
N ARG A 108 -29.52 -24.96 25.41
CA ARG A 108 -30.23 -26.17 25.84
C ARG A 108 -29.28 -27.28 26.28
N TRP A 109 -28.16 -27.46 25.59
CA TRP A 109 -27.13 -28.42 26.01
C TRP A 109 -26.60 -28.09 27.40
N VAL A 110 -26.28 -26.82 27.66
CA VAL A 110 -25.79 -26.37 28.96
C VAL A 110 -26.87 -26.52 30.04
N ASP A 111 -28.12 -26.19 29.74
CA ASP A 111 -29.26 -26.32 30.67
C ASP A 111 -29.59 -27.78 31.00
N ALA A 112 -29.30 -28.70 30.09
CA ALA A 112 -29.39 -30.15 30.31
C ALA A 112 -28.19 -30.74 31.09
N GLY A 113 -27.31 -29.90 31.66
CA GLY A 113 -26.14 -30.33 32.41
C GLY A 113 -24.87 -30.56 31.58
N ALA A 114 -24.92 -30.20 30.29
CA ALA A 114 -23.85 -30.34 29.30
C ALA A 114 -23.31 -31.79 29.18
N PRO A 115 -24.15 -32.77 28.79
CA PRO A 115 -23.70 -34.16 28.65
C PRO A 115 -22.73 -34.35 27.47
N ALA A 116 -21.76 -35.26 27.63
CA ALA A 116 -20.75 -35.58 26.61
C ALA A 116 -21.34 -36.27 25.37
N GLY A 117 -22.17 -37.29 25.61
CA GLY A 117 -22.65 -38.20 24.56
C GLY A 117 -21.64 -39.27 24.17
N ASP A 118 -22.01 -40.07 23.16
CA ASP A 118 -21.17 -41.15 22.63
C ASP A 118 -19.90 -40.60 21.95
N PRO A 119 -18.69 -41.03 22.34
CA PRO A 119 -17.44 -40.68 21.66
C PRO A 119 -17.41 -40.97 20.15
N ALA A 120 -18.15 -41.98 19.68
CA ALA A 120 -18.20 -42.32 18.26
C ALA A 120 -18.86 -41.24 17.38
N HIS A 121 -19.60 -40.30 17.98
CA HIS A 121 -20.20 -39.19 17.27
C HIS A 121 -19.30 -37.93 17.22
N LEU A 122 -18.13 -37.94 17.85
CA LEU A 122 -17.23 -36.79 17.82
C LEU A 122 -16.71 -36.62 16.37
N PRO A 123 -16.87 -35.43 15.76
CA PRO A 123 -16.32 -35.20 14.42
C PRO A 123 -14.79 -35.23 14.44
N PRO A 124 -14.15 -35.40 13.26
CA PRO A 124 -12.70 -35.25 13.14
C PRO A 124 -12.24 -33.92 13.74
N LEU A 125 -11.09 -33.95 14.42
CA LEU A 125 -10.48 -32.73 14.93
C LEU A 125 -10.14 -31.80 13.76
N PRO A 126 -10.31 -30.47 13.91
CA PRO A 126 -9.78 -29.50 12.96
C PRO A 126 -8.27 -29.68 12.77
N GLU A 127 -7.76 -29.20 11.63
CA GLU A 127 -6.33 -29.25 11.33
C GLU A 127 -5.48 -28.64 12.45
N ALA A 128 -4.30 -29.25 12.66
CA ALA A 128 -3.37 -28.80 13.68
C ALA A 128 -2.82 -27.41 13.36
N PHE A 129 -2.58 -26.61 14.40
CA PHE A 129 -1.90 -25.33 14.24
C PHE A 129 -0.49 -25.55 13.65
N GLY A 130 -0.07 -24.66 12.75
CA GLY A 130 1.28 -24.61 12.19
C GLY A 130 1.44 -25.31 10.85
N ALA A 131 0.43 -26.07 10.40
CA ALA A 131 0.33 -26.48 9.01
C ALA A 131 0.08 -25.25 8.11
N TRP A 132 0.75 -25.23 6.96
CA TRP A 132 0.52 -24.24 5.92
C TRP A 132 -0.70 -24.65 5.11
N ARG A 133 -1.73 -23.79 5.05
CA ARG A 133 -3.04 -24.14 4.47
C ARG A 133 -3.03 -24.13 2.95
N LEU A 134 -2.13 -23.36 2.35
CA LEU A 134 -1.90 -23.35 0.91
C LEU A 134 -0.98 -24.50 0.44
N GLY A 135 -0.52 -25.36 1.36
CA GLY A 135 0.55 -26.32 1.11
C GLY A 135 1.89 -25.79 1.61
N GLU A 136 2.97 -26.56 1.43
CA GLU A 136 4.32 -26.13 1.83
C GLU A 136 4.73 -24.87 1.03
N PRO A 137 5.10 -23.75 1.68
CA PRO A 137 5.54 -22.54 0.99
C PRO A 137 6.88 -22.75 0.26
N ASP A 138 7.05 -22.08 -0.86
CA ASP A 138 8.32 -22.02 -1.60
C ASP A 138 9.40 -21.28 -0.81
N LEU A 139 8.99 -20.29 -0.02
CA LEU A 139 9.87 -19.50 0.84
C LEU A 139 9.19 -19.20 2.17
N VAL A 140 9.92 -19.36 3.27
CA VAL A 140 9.51 -18.90 4.60
C VAL A 140 10.51 -17.86 5.08
N ILE A 141 10.03 -16.65 5.38
CA ILE A 141 10.81 -15.64 6.09
C ILE A 141 10.37 -15.59 7.55
N GLU A 142 11.28 -15.18 8.43
CA GLU A 142 11.09 -15.18 9.87
C GLU A 142 11.56 -13.84 10.44
N MET A 143 10.93 -13.39 11.52
CA MET A 143 11.50 -12.31 12.32
C MET A 143 12.92 -12.73 12.76
N PRO A 144 13.96 -11.92 12.45
CA PRO A 144 15.35 -12.30 12.67
C PRO A 144 15.67 -12.47 14.16
N GLU A 145 15.08 -11.60 14.99
CA GLU A 145 15.19 -11.65 16.44
C GLU A 145 13.80 -11.65 17.08
N PRO A 146 13.59 -12.44 18.15
CA PRO A 146 12.35 -12.38 18.90
C PRO A 146 12.28 -11.08 19.73
N PHE A 147 11.08 -10.51 19.80
CA PHE A 147 10.80 -9.32 20.61
C PHE A 147 10.21 -9.71 21.96
N LEU A 148 10.68 -9.13 23.06
CA LEU A 148 10.13 -9.37 24.40
C LEU A 148 9.09 -8.28 24.74
N LEU A 149 7.81 -8.63 24.62
CA LEU A 149 6.72 -7.78 25.08
C LEU A 149 6.67 -7.82 26.61
N GLN A 150 6.61 -6.64 27.24
CA GLN A 150 6.53 -6.53 28.69
C GLN A 150 5.14 -6.92 29.21
N ALA A 151 5.07 -7.30 30.48
CA ALA A 151 3.85 -7.78 31.12
C ALA A 151 2.71 -6.77 31.14
N ASP A 152 3.07 -5.52 31.44
CA ASP A 152 2.17 -4.40 31.63
C ASP A 152 2.61 -3.24 30.75
N GLY A 153 1.71 -2.29 30.52
CA GLY A 153 1.95 -1.10 29.70
C GLY A 153 0.76 -0.78 28.80
N ASP A 154 0.93 0.27 28.01
CA ASP A 154 0.02 0.56 26.91
C ASP A 154 0.20 -0.46 25.77
N ASP A 155 -0.73 -0.47 24.82
CA ASP A 155 -0.58 -1.21 23.57
C ASP A 155 0.73 -0.83 22.86
N VAL A 156 1.44 -1.82 22.31
CA VAL A 156 2.71 -1.61 21.61
C VAL A 156 2.51 -1.80 20.10
N PHE A 157 2.84 -0.78 19.32
CA PHE A 157 2.95 -0.90 17.86
C PHE A 157 4.42 -1.07 17.50
N ARG A 158 4.80 -2.26 17.01
CA ARG A 158 6.19 -2.56 16.67
C ARG A 158 6.28 -3.04 15.23
N LYS A 159 7.25 -2.52 14.49
CA LYS A 159 7.47 -2.80 13.08
C LYS A 159 8.83 -3.48 12.90
N PHE A 160 8.88 -4.54 12.11
CA PHE A 160 10.08 -5.34 11.90
C PHE A 160 10.42 -5.38 10.41
N ALA A 161 11.64 -4.98 10.06
CA ALA A 161 12.15 -5.08 8.70
C ALA A 161 12.77 -6.47 8.49
N ILE A 162 12.11 -7.29 7.67
CA ILE A 162 12.50 -8.68 7.41
C ILE A 162 12.98 -8.80 5.96
N PRO A 163 14.27 -9.06 5.71
CA PRO A 163 14.78 -9.25 4.36
C PRO A 163 14.09 -10.42 3.66
N ILE A 164 13.73 -10.24 2.39
CA ILE A 164 13.16 -11.31 1.57
C ILE A 164 14.28 -11.85 0.65
N PRO A 165 14.81 -13.07 0.87
CA PRO A 165 16.00 -13.55 0.19
C PRO A 165 15.70 -14.11 -1.21
N ILE A 166 15.28 -13.24 -2.13
CA ILE A 166 15.15 -13.58 -3.55
C ILE A 166 16.23 -12.86 -4.37
N GLU A 167 16.75 -13.54 -5.39
CA GLU A 167 17.81 -13.02 -6.27
C GLU A 167 17.28 -12.42 -7.58
N GLU A 168 16.05 -12.77 -7.94
CA GLU A 168 15.37 -12.33 -9.15
C GLU A 168 13.87 -12.14 -8.88
N THR A 169 13.21 -11.38 -9.75
CA THR A 169 11.78 -11.05 -9.62
C THR A 169 10.91 -12.32 -9.60
N ARG A 170 9.91 -12.33 -8.72
CA ARG A 170 8.91 -13.40 -8.55
C ARG A 170 7.50 -12.83 -8.51
N PHE A 171 6.49 -13.65 -8.77
CA PHE A 171 5.10 -13.30 -8.52
C PHE A 171 4.57 -14.09 -7.33
N VAL A 172 4.02 -13.40 -6.33
CA VAL A 172 3.48 -14.02 -5.12
C VAL A 172 1.99 -14.28 -5.33
N GLU A 173 1.60 -15.54 -5.45
CA GLU A 173 0.20 -15.97 -5.60
C GLU A 173 -0.47 -16.39 -4.28
N GLY A 174 0.34 -16.62 -3.24
CA GLY A 174 -0.12 -17.01 -1.92
C GLY A 174 0.76 -16.44 -0.82
N LEU A 175 0.12 -15.99 0.27
CA LEU A 175 0.79 -15.48 1.45
C LEU A 175 0.07 -15.95 2.70
N GLU A 176 0.82 -16.50 3.66
CA GLU A 176 0.32 -16.94 4.95
C GLU A 176 1.16 -16.37 6.09
N PHE A 177 0.51 -15.71 7.06
CA PHE A 177 1.13 -15.25 8.28
C PHE A 177 0.93 -16.27 9.41
N GLN A 178 2.00 -16.62 10.11
CA GLN A 178 1.94 -17.49 11.28
C GLN A 178 2.61 -16.80 12.50
N PRO A 179 1.80 -16.43 13.52
CA PRO A 179 2.34 -15.98 14.79
C PRO A 179 2.88 -17.18 15.56
N ALA A 180 4.21 -17.32 15.56
CA ALA A 180 4.87 -18.50 16.07
C ALA A 180 6.25 -18.16 16.64
N VAL A 181 6.59 -18.82 17.75
CA VAL A 181 7.88 -18.71 18.44
C VAL A 181 8.70 -19.96 18.18
N ARG A 182 9.99 -19.78 17.88
CA ARG A 182 10.92 -20.88 17.67
C ARG A 182 11.16 -21.64 18.99
N GLY A 183 10.92 -22.94 18.96
CA GLY A 183 11.17 -23.87 20.07
C GLY A 183 12.57 -24.50 20.00
N ALA A 184 12.77 -25.59 20.76
CA ALA A 184 14.01 -26.36 20.66
C ALA A 184 14.10 -27.08 19.30
N GLY A 185 15.27 -27.06 18.67
CA GLY A 185 15.49 -27.63 17.33
C GLY A 185 14.81 -26.81 16.23
N SER A 186 14.17 -27.48 15.27
CA SER A 186 13.45 -26.86 14.15
C SER A 186 11.93 -26.70 14.40
N THR A 187 11.50 -26.82 15.66
CA THR A 187 10.07 -26.78 16.01
C THR A 187 9.56 -25.35 16.20
N TRP A 188 8.30 -25.12 15.85
CA TRP A 188 7.62 -23.83 16.01
C TRP A 188 6.35 -24.02 16.83
N ALA A 189 6.12 -23.12 17.79
CA ALA A 189 4.93 -23.11 18.63
C ALA A 189 4.09 -21.86 18.36
N SER A 190 2.78 -22.02 18.26
CA SER A 190 1.83 -20.89 18.14
C SER A 190 1.98 -19.88 19.27
N ASN A 191 1.98 -18.59 18.96
CA ASN A 191 1.78 -17.54 19.97
C ASN A 191 1.05 -16.28 19.46
N PRO A 192 -0.22 -16.37 19.02
CA PRO A 192 -1.03 -15.21 18.66
C PRO A 192 -1.57 -14.43 19.87
N ARG A 193 -1.34 -14.88 21.11
CA ARG A 193 -2.05 -14.40 22.31
C ARG A 193 -1.96 -12.89 22.51
N VAL A 194 -0.81 -12.31 22.19
CA VAL A 194 -0.52 -10.89 22.36
C VAL A 194 -0.58 -10.11 21.05
N ILE A 195 -0.78 -10.77 19.90
CA ILE A 195 -0.87 -10.10 18.60
C ILE A 195 -2.33 -9.81 18.33
N HIS A 196 -2.68 -8.53 18.39
CA HIS A 196 -4.03 -8.06 18.12
C HIS A 196 -4.34 -8.04 16.62
N HIS A 197 -3.40 -7.55 15.81
CA HIS A 197 -3.39 -7.71 14.36
C HIS A 197 -1.96 -7.56 13.82
N ALA A 198 -1.77 -7.96 12.57
CA ALA A 198 -0.54 -7.80 11.82
C ALA A 198 -0.82 -7.21 10.43
N ASN A 199 0.03 -6.28 9.97
CA ASN A 199 0.04 -5.75 8.61
C ASN A 199 1.36 -6.11 7.93
N MET A 200 1.27 -6.53 6.66
CA MET A 200 2.42 -6.93 5.85
C MET A 200 2.57 -5.97 4.66
N ARG A 201 3.64 -5.17 4.69
CA ARG A 201 3.96 -4.17 3.67
C ARG A 201 5.29 -4.49 3.02
N LEU A 202 5.51 -4.01 1.81
CA LEU A 202 6.78 -4.10 1.11
C LEU A 202 7.49 -2.76 1.16
N ASP A 203 8.76 -2.77 1.52
CA ASP A 203 9.66 -1.62 1.40
C ASP A 203 10.73 -1.93 0.34
N PRO A 204 10.67 -1.29 -0.85
CA PRO A 204 11.70 -1.47 -1.88
C PRO A 204 12.98 -0.67 -1.58
N THR A 205 13.03 0.03 -0.45
CA THR A 205 14.13 0.92 -0.05
C THR A 205 14.81 0.39 1.22
N PRO A 206 16.00 0.89 1.59
CA PRO A 206 16.64 0.51 2.86
C PRO A 206 16.05 1.23 4.08
N ALA A 207 14.96 2.00 3.94
CA ALA A 207 14.44 2.87 5.00
C ALA A 207 14.01 2.08 6.25
N SER A 208 13.18 1.05 6.08
CA SER A 208 12.72 0.22 7.20
C SER A 208 13.87 -0.47 7.92
N ARG A 209 14.81 -1.09 7.19
CA ARG A 209 16.01 -1.70 7.79
C ARG A 209 16.88 -0.70 8.55
N THR A 210 16.98 0.53 8.03
CA THR A 210 17.76 1.59 8.68
C THR A 210 17.12 2.03 9.99
N LEU A 211 15.79 2.13 10.04
CA LEU A 211 15.06 2.44 11.28
C LEU A 211 15.18 1.30 12.29
N ASP A 212 14.97 0.06 11.85
CA ASP A 212 15.12 -1.14 12.69
C ASP A 212 16.53 -1.21 13.31
N ALA A 213 17.59 -1.05 12.49
CA ALA A 213 18.97 -1.09 12.97
C ALA A 213 19.38 0.07 13.89
N ARG A 214 18.64 1.17 13.92
CA ARG A 214 18.89 2.31 14.82
C ARG A 214 18.28 2.09 16.20
N ASP A 215 17.22 1.30 16.29
CA ASP A 215 16.56 0.99 17.54
C ASP A 215 17.39 -0.04 18.34
N PRO A 216 17.61 0.16 19.65
CA PRO A 216 18.36 -0.79 20.46
C PRO A 216 17.64 -2.12 20.72
N ALA A 217 16.34 -2.22 20.44
CA ALA A 217 15.56 -3.45 20.53
C ALA A 217 15.07 -3.89 19.14
N PRO A 218 14.72 -5.17 18.93
CA PRO A 218 14.24 -5.65 17.63
C PRO A 218 13.03 -4.85 17.12
N GLY A 219 13.07 -4.43 15.85
CA GLY A 219 12.05 -3.59 15.25
C GLY A 219 12.13 -2.12 15.65
N PHE A 220 11.14 -1.32 15.26
CA PHE A 220 11.03 0.10 15.62
C PHE A 220 9.55 0.50 15.85
N ASP A 221 9.32 1.61 16.55
CA ASP A 221 7.97 2.10 16.90
C ASP A 221 7.58 3.42 16.20
N ASP A 222 8.46 3.98 15.37
CA ASP A 222 8.21 5.21 14.59
C ASP A 222 7.13 5.02 13.51
N VAL A 223 6.72 6.11 12.86
CA VAL A 223 5.78 6.11 11.73
C VAL A 223 6.28 5.19 10.61
N THR A 224 5.36 4.47 9.98
CA THR A 224 5.66 3.61 8.84
C THR A 224 6.29 4.46 7.72
N PRO A 225 7.46 4.07 7.19
CA PRO A 225 8.10 4.80 6.10
C PRO A 225 7.15 4.97 4.91
N PHE A 226 7.18 6.13 4.28
CA PHE A 226 6.33 6.44 3.13
C PHE A 226 6.38 5.41 1.99
N ASP A 227 7.56 4.83 1.72
CA ASP A 227 7.76 3.84 0.66
C ASP A 227 7.31 2.42 1.05
N ALA A 228 7.04 2.17 2.34
CA ALA A 228 6.56 0.88 2.84
C ALA A 228 5.04 0.76 2.64
N GLN A 229 4.63 0.10 1.56
CA GLN A 229 3.24 0.07 1.10
C GLN A 229 2.68 -1.35 1.05
N PHE A 230 1.36 -1.48 1.12
CA PHE A 230 0.72 -2.74 0.73
C PHE A 230 0.94 -2.98 -0.77
N PRO A 231 1.33 -4.19 -1.20
CA PRO A 231 1.61 -4.46 -2.60
C PRO A 231 0.36 -4.28 -3.45
N PHE A 232 0.42 -3.42 -4.46
CA PHE A 232 -0.58 -3.30 -5.53
C PHE A 232 -2.04 -3.28 -5.05
N GLY A 233 -2.37 -2.50 -4.00
CA GLY A 233 -3.74 -2.35 -3.52
C GLY A 233 -4.31 -3.57 -2.77
N HIS A 234 -3.49 -4.56 -2.41
CA HIS A 234 -3.91 -5.68 -1.58
C HIS A 234 -4.17 -5.25 -0.13
N LEU A 235 -5.09 -5.95 0.53
CA LEU A 235 -5.32 -5.83 1.97
C LEU A 235 -4.64 -7.01 2.67
N LEU A 236 -3.33 -6.90 2.89
CA LEU A 236 -2.50 -7.94 3.52
C LEU A 236 -2.42 -7.75 5.04
N GLY A 237 -3.56 -7.87 5.70
CA GLY A 237 -3.60 -7.89 7.16
C GLY A 237 -4.14 -9.20 7.70
N TRP A 238 -3.77 -9.48 8.95
CA TRP A 238 -4.14 -10.68 9.68
C TRP A 238 -4.65 -10.34 11.07
N THR A 239 -5.73 -11.00 11.48
CA THR A 239 -6.28 -10.92 12.84
C THR A 239 -6.46 -12.31 13.46
N PRO A 240 -6.48 -12.43 14.80
CA PRO A 240 -6.73 -13.69 15.47
C PRO A 240 -8.02 -14.38 15.01
N GLY A 241 -7.86 -15.57 14.43
CA GLY A 241 -8.95 -16.37 13.90
C GLY A 241 -9.08 -16.29 12.38
N GLN A 242 -8.50 -15.31 11.70
CA GLN A 242 -8.59 -15.21 10.25
C GLN A 242 -8.08 -16.50 9.56
N ASP A 243 -8.94 -17.12 8.76
CA ASP A 243 -8.75 -18.49 8.24
C ASP A 243 -8.57 -18.56 6.72
N ARG A 244 -8.45 -17.41 6.04
CA ARG A 244 -8.34 -17.32 4.58
C ARG A 244 -6.89 -17.01 4.15
N PRO A 245 -6.44 -17.54 2.99
CA PRO A 245 -5.29 -17.01 2.27
C PRO A 245 -5.38 -15.50 2.05
N LEU A 246 -4.24 -14.80 2.14
CA LEU A 246 -4.20 -13.34 2.02
C LEU A 246 -4.23 -12.85 0.57
N VAL A 247 -3.92 -13.74 -0.39
CA VAL A 247 -3.95 -13.47 -1.82
C VAL A 247 -5.05 -14.32 -2.48
N ALA A 248 -5.81 -13.71 -3.38
CA ALA A 248 -6.90 -14.38 -4.10
C ALA A 248 -6.44 -14.88 -5.48
N GLU A 249 -7.16 -15.84 -6.04
CA GLU A 249 -6.87 -16.40 -7.36
C GLU A 249 -6.81 -15.33 -8.47
N GLY A 250 -5.69 -15.33 -9.21
CA GLY A 250 -5.39 -14.38 -10.29
C GLY A 250 -4.87 -13.01 -9.83
N MET A 251 -4.80 -12.76 -8.51
CA MET A 251 -4.27 -11.52 -7.92
C MET A 251 -2.80 -11.67 -7.46
N ALA A 252 -2.01 -12.47 -8.16
CA ALA A 252 -0.58 -12.56 -7.86
C ALA A 252 0.07 -11.17 -7.99
N TRP A 253 1.12 -10.88 -7.22
CA TRP A 253 1.78 -9.57 -7.26
C TRP A 253 3.29 -9.67 -7.39
N ARG A 254 3.89 -8.68 -8.06
CA ARG A 254 5.33 -8.66 -8.35
C ARG A 254 6.14 -8.38 -7.09
N LEU A 255 7.17 -9.19 -6.86
CA LEU A 255 8.16 -9.01 -5.81
C LEU A 255 9.55 -8.93 -6.44
N ASP A 256 10.20 -7.79 -6.28
CA ASP A 256 11.53 -7.52 -6.85
C ASP A 256 12.64 -7.80 -5.81
N ALA A 257 13.81 -8.21 -6.29
CA ALA A 257 14.97 -8.47 -5.44
C ALA A 257 15.40 -7.21 -4.66
N GLY A 258 15.87 -7.40 -3.43
CA GLY A 258 16.26 -6.31 -2.53
C GLY A 258 15.12 -5.64 -1.77
N THR A 259 13.88 -6.10 -1.96
CA THR A 259 12.69 -5.65 -1.20
C THR A 259 12.65 -6.30 0.19
N ASP A 260 12.37 -5.51 1.23
CA ASP A 260 12.13 -6.00 2.58
C ASP A 260 10.62 -6.13 2.85
N MET A 261 10.25 -7.12 3.68
CA MET A 261 8.94 -7.20 4.29
C MET A 261 8.94 -6.33 5.55
N LEU A 262 8.09 -5.32 5.61
CA LEU A 262 7.78 -4.59 6.83
C LEU A 262 6.58 -5.26 7.51
N LEU A 263 6.86 -6.02 8.57
CA LEU A 263 5.84 -6.63 9.43
C LEU A 263 5.50 -5.67 10.57
N GLU A 264 4.31 -5.09 10.54
CA GLU A 264 3.79 -4.23 11.60
C GLU A 264 2.85 -5.03 12.51
N LEU A 265 3.19 -5.11 13.79
CA LEU A 265 2.40 -5.81 14.81
C LEU A 265 1.81 -4.80 15.80
N HIS A 266 0.49 -4.89 16.01
CA HIS A 266 -0.16 -4.28 17.16
C HIS A 266 -0.25 -5.31 18.27
N LEU A 267 0.44 -5.04 19.37
CA LEU A 267 0.64 -5.96 20.49
C LEU A 267 -0.11 -5.45 21.73
N MET A 268 -0.84 -6.36 22.38
CA MET A 268 -1.54 -6.09 23.64
C MET A 268 -0.87 -6.89 24.77
N PRO A 269 -0.33 -6.22 25.82
CA PRO A 269 0.24 -6.89 26.98
C PRO A 269 -0.75 -7.87 27.64
N SER A 270 -0.28 -9.07 28.01
CA SER A 270 -1.13 -10.12 28.59
C SER A 270 -1.17 -10.13 30.12
N GLY A 271 -0.45 -9.21 30.77
CA GLY A 271 -0.16 -9.24 32.21
C GLY A 271 1.03 -10.12 32.58
N GLN A 272 1.74 -10.69 31.61
CA GLN A 272 3.00 -11.44 31.77
C GLN A 272 3.95 -11.13 30.61
N PRO A 273 5.28 -11.20 30.79
CA PRO A 273 6.21 -11.01 29.68
C PRO A 273 6.03 -12.11 28.63
N GLU A 274 5.92 -11.74 27.36
CA GLU A 274 5.60 -12.63 26.26
C GLU A 274 6.63 -12.48 25.15
N VAL A 275 7.15 -13.61 24.66
CA VAL A 275 8.06 -13.63 23.52
C VAL A 275 7.25 -13.58 22.24
N VAL A 276 7.48 -12.55 21.44
CA VAL A 276 6.84 -12.30 20.16
C VAL A 276 7.82 -12.63 19.04
N GLN A 277 7.42 -13.58 18.20
CA GLN A 277 8.10 -13.91 16.96
C GLN A 277 7.02 -14.33 15.96
N SER A 278 7.35 -14.28 14.67
CA SER A 278 6.43 -14.65 13.60
C SER A 278 7.19 -15.09 12.36
N ARG A 279 6.50 -15.81 11.49
CA ARG A 279 7.00 -16.24 10.19
C ARG A 279 5.93 -16.05 9.11
N ILE A 280 6.38 -15.85 7.88
CA ILE A 280 5.53 -15.60 6.72
C ILE A 280 5.93 -16.59 5.62
N GLY A 281 4.96 -17.35 5.12
CA GLY A 281 5.13 -18.28 4.00
C GLY A 281 4.67 -17.64 2.70
N PHE A 282 5.51 -17.72 1.68
CA PHE A 282 5.28 -17.26 0.32
C PHE A 282 5.08 -18.46 -0.61
N HIS A 283 4.08 -18.33 -1.48
CA HIS A 283 3.84 -19.23 -2.61
C HIS A 283 4.00 -18.43 -3.89
N PHE A 284 4.87 -18.90 -4.78
CA PHE A 284 5.25 -18.21 -6.00
C PHE A 284 4.65 -18.85 -7.24
N THR A 285 4.44 -18.03 -8.26
CA THR A 285 4.09 -18.45 -9.61
C THR A 285 4.98 -17.76 -10.64
N ASP A 286 5.12 -18.39 -11.80
CA ASP A 286 5.78 -17.80 -12.97
C ASP A 286 4.80 -16.93 -13.79
N GLU A 287 3.49 -16.99 -13.49
CA GLU A 287 2.46 -16.23 -14.19
C GLU A 287 2.32 -14.80 -13.63
N PRO A 288 2.35 -13.76 -14.49
CA PRO A 288 2.11 -12.39 -14.04
C PRO A 288 0.65 -12.19 -13.56
N PRO A 289 0.38 -11.16 -12.74
CA PRO A 289 -0.98 -10.81 -12.33
C PRO A 289 -1.95 -10.71 -13.51
N THR A 290 -3.10 -11.36 -13.40
CA THR A 290 -4.23 -11.13 -14.32
C THR A 290 -5.27 -10.16 -13.74
N LYS A 291 -5.24 -9.95 -12.42
CA LYS A 291 -6.11 -9.03 -11.68
C LYS A 291 -5.26 -8.18 -10.74
N ILE A 292 -5.21 -6.87 -10.97
CA ILE A 292 -4.45 -5.93 -10.14
C ILE A 292 -5.43 -5.10 -9.32
N PRO A 293 -5.53 -5.31 -8.00
CA PRO A 293 -6.45 -4.55 -7.17
C PRO A 293 -6.03 -3.08 -7.00
N PHE A 294 -7.01 -2.27 -6.65
CA PHE A 294 -6.84 -0.91 -6.18
C PHE A 294 -7.58 -0.79 -4.85
N THR A 295 -6.99 -0.13 -3.86
CA THR A 295 -7.68 0.16 -2.60
C THR A 295 -8.11 1.62 -2.60
N ILE A 296 -9.41 1.85 -2.44
CA ILE A 296 -9.98 3.18 -2.20
C ILE A 296 -10.05 3.38 -0.69
N ARG A 297 -9.35 4.36 -0.14
CA ARG A 297 -9.45 4.73 1.27
C ARG A 297 -10.32 5.97 1.45
N LEU A 298 -11.36 5.83 2.27
CA LEU A 298 -12.21 6.92 2.74
C LEU A 298 -11.89 7.19 4.21
N GLY A 299 -11.65 8.45 4.57
CA GLY A 299 -11.14 8.81 5.89
C GLY A 299 -10.90 10.30 6.02
N LYS A 300 -10.84 10.78 7.26
CA LYS A 300 -10.48 12.17 7.57
C LYS A 300 -9.34 12.19 8.57
N GLN A 301 -8.28 12.91 8.25
CA GLN A 301 -7.08 12.96 9.08
C GLN A 301 -7.00 14.19 10.00
N ASP A 302 -8.05 15.01 10.04
CA ASP A 302 -8.20 16.22 10.86
C ASP A 302 -9.17 16.05 12.04
N LEU A 303 -9.41 14.82 12.49
CA LEU A 303 -10.35 14.55 13.59
C LEU A 303 -9.95 15.34 14.85
N ASP A 304 -10.91 16.05 15.45
CA ASP A 304 -10.75 16.76 16.73
C ASP A 304 -12.02 16.60 17.58
N ILE A 305 -12.01 15.60 18.46
CA ILE A 305 -13.19 15.20 19.24
C ILE A 305 -13.10 15.83 20.65
N PRO A 306 -14.01 16.76 21.00
CA PRO A 306 -13.98 17.41 22.29
C PRO A 306 -14.36 16.44 23.43
N PRO A 307 -13.85 16.67 24.66
CA PRO A 307 -14.23 15.86 25.81
C PRO A 307 -15.73 15.96 26.08
N GLY A 308 -16.37 14.84 26.38
CA GLY A 308 -17.81 14.77 26.66
C GLY A 308 -18.71 14.60 25.44
N ALA A 309 -18.18 14.64 24.21
CA ALA A 309 -18.97 14.41 23.00
C ALA A 309 -19.55 12.98 22.98
N THR A 310 -20.83 12.81 22.69
CA THR A 310 -21.51 11.50 22.65
C THR A 310 -21.90 11.03 21.24
N ASP A 311 -21.89 11.94 20.26
CA ASP A 311 -22.29 11.68 18.87
C ASP A 311 -21.45 12.49 17.88
N TYR A 312 -20.12 12.43 18.02
CA TYR A 312 -19.24 13.02 17.00
C TYR A 312 -19.25 12.14 15.76
N ARG A 313 -19.47 12.71 14.57
CA ARG A 313 -19.56 11.94 13.31
C ARG A 313 -18.49 12.41 12.33
N SER A 314 -17.66 11.48 11.88
CA SER A 314 -16.78 11.68 10.73
C SER A 314 -17.43 11.08 9.49
N ARG A 315 -17.35 11.80 8.36
CA ARG A 315 -17.92 11.39 7.09
C ARG A 315 -16.95 11.68 5.96
N ASP A 316 -16.90 10.77 5.00
CA ASP A 316 -16.20 10.97 3.75
C ASP A 316 -16.97 10.32 2.60
N ALA A 317 -16.76 10.81 1.38
CA ALA A 317 -17.46 10.34 0.20
C ALA A 317 -16.59 10.42 -1.06
N TYR A 318 -16.84 9.52 -2.00
CA TYR A 318 -16.11 9.44 -3.26
C TYR A 318 -17.00 8.92 -4.38
N VAL A 319 -16.99 9.60 -5.54
CA VAL A 319 -17.77 9.18 -6.71
C VAL A 319 -16.86 8.44 -7.67
N LEU A 320 -17.23 7.21 -8.03
CA LEU A 320 -16.41 6.36 -8.89
C LEU A 320 -16.29 6.93 -10.32
N PRO A 321 -15.07 7.14 -10.85
CA PRO A 321 -14.86 7.63 -12.21
C PRO A 321 -15.03 6.53 -13.27
N VAL A 322 -15.01 5.26 -12.85
CA VAL A 322 -15.07 4.05 -13.69
C VAL A 322 -15.94 2.98 -13.02
N ASP A 323 -16.32 1.96 -13.77
CA ASP A 323 -16.97 0.77 -13.22
C ASP A 323 -15.93 -0.06 -12.45
N VAL A 324 -16.28 -0.55 -11.27
CA VAL A 324 -15.37 -1.37 -10.44
C VAL A 324 -16.09 -2.59 -9.89
N GLU A 325 -15.38 -3.69 -9.67
CA GLU A 325 -15.85 -4.85 -8.91
C GLU A 325 -15.31 -4.78 -7.48
N VAL A 326 -16.17 -4.90 -6.47
CA VAL A 326 -15.80 -4.80 -5.06
C VAL A 326 -15.50 -6.18 -4.49
N HIS A 327 -14.31 -6.34 -3.89
CA HIS A 327 -13.80 -7.64 -3.39
C HIS A 327 -13.66 -7.69 -1.88
N GLY A 328 -13.31 -6.58 -1.25
CA GLY A 328 -13.13 -6.54 0.20
C GLY A 328 -13.30 -5.15 0.79
N ILE A 329 -13.57 -5.12 2.09
CA ILE A 329 -13.76 -3.89 2.86
C ILE A 329 -13.13 -4.05 4.24
N HIS A 330 -12.36 -3.06 4.66
CA HIS A 330 -11.66 -3.04 5.93
C HIS A 330 -11.91 -1.70 6.64
N PRO A 331 -12.79 -1.68 7.65
CA PRO A 331 -12.90 -0.55 8.56
C PRO A 331 -11.75 -0.57 9.59
N HIS A 332 -11.25 0.61 9.93
CA HIS A 332 -10.27 0.81 10.99
C HIS A 332 -10.66 2.04 11.82
N ALA A 333 -10.74 1.86 13.14
CA ALA A 333 -10.98 2.95 14.08
C ALA A 333 -10.58 2.58 15.51
N HIS A 334 -10.17 3.59 16.27
CA HIS A 334 -9.73 3.42 17.65
C HIS A 334 -10.91 3.34 18.64
N TYR A 335 -10.58 3.26 19.93
CA TYR A 335 -11.48 3.00 21.05
C TYR A 335 -12.68 3.95 21.24
N LEU A 336 -12.62 5.16 20.68
CA LEU A 336 -13.74 6.12 20.72
C LEU A 336 -14.86 5.77 19.74
N ALA A 337 -14.57 5.05 18.65
CA ALA A 337 -15.57 4.69 17.65
C ALA A 337 -16.59 3.71 18.24
N GLN A 338 -17.84 3.83 17.79
CA GLN A 338 -18.97 3.05 18.27
C GLN A 338 -19.80 2.46 17.14
N GLU A 339 -19.82 3.10 15.97
CA GLU A 339 -20.62 2.68 14.81
C GLU A 339 -19.86 2.99 13.52
N VAL A 340 -19.97 2.10 12.54
CA VAL A 340 -19.40 2.25 11.19
C VAL A 340 -20.49 1.98 10.17
N ARG A 341 -20.67 2.89 9.21
CA ARG A 341 -21.61 2.75 8.09
C ARG A 341 -20.88 2.98 6.78
N ALA A 342 -21.09 2.09 5.83
CA ALA A 342 -20.58 2.21 4.47
C ALA A 342 -21.69 1.88 3.46
N LEU A 343 -21.94 2.79 2.53
CA LEU A 343 -23.02 2.70 1.55
C LEU A 343 -22.51 3.09 0.16
N ALA A 344 -23.04 2.42 -0.86
CA ALA A 344 -22.94 2.80 -2.25
C ALA A 344 -24.30 3.32 -2.73
N THR A 345 -24.36 4.57 -3.18
CA THR A 345 -25.54 5.14 -3.86
C THR A 345 -25.28 5.11 -5.36
N LEU A 346 -25.99 4.26 -6.09
CA LEU A 346 -25.86 4.09 -7.53
C LEU A 346 -26.38 5.32 -8.29
N PRO A 347 -26.01 5.51 -9.57
CA PRO A 347 -26.46 6.64 -10.39
C PRO A 347 -27.98 6.78 -10.52
N ASP A 348 -28.73 5.69 -10.37
CA ASP A 348 -30.20 5.67 -10.38
C ASP A 348 -30.84 6.03 -9.03
N GLY A 349 -30.02 6.30 -8.00
CA GLY A 349 -30.43 6.58 -6.62
C GLY A 349 -30.61 5.33 -5.76
N THR A 350 -30.44 4.12 -6.31
CA THR A 350 -30.51 2.87 -5.55
C THR A 350 -29.39 2.83 -4.50
N ARG A 351 -29.72 2.49 -3.26
CA ARG A 351 -28.73 2.36 -2.17
C ARG A 351 -28.41 0.92 -1.87
N ARG A 352 -27.12 0.60 -1.81
CA ARG A 352 -26.58 -0.71 -1.42
C ARG A 352 -25.69 -0.54 -0.20
N TRP A 353 -25.91 -1.37 0.82
CA TRP A 353 -24.97 -1.46 1.94
C TRP A 353 -23.68 -2.13 1.49
N LEU A 354 -22.55 -1.53 1.84
CA LEU A 354 -21.23 -2.16 1.73
C LEU A 354 -20.86 -2.82 3.05
N LEU A 355 -21.09 -2.11 4.16
CA LEU A 355 -20.84 -2.59 5.51
C LEU A 355 -21.68 -1.80 6.52
N TYR A 356 -22.21 -2.49 7.53
CA TYR A 356 -22.75 -1.85 8.72
C TYR A 356 -22.28 -2.56 9.98
N ILE A 357 -21.66 -1.81 10.89
CA ILE A 357 -21.27 -2.27 12.22
C ILE A 357 -21.91 -1.32 13.24
N ARG A 358 -22.87 -1.85 14.02
CA ARG A 358 -23.64 -1.07 15.01
C ARG A 358 -22.99 -0.97 16.39
N ASP A 359 -22.05 -1.87 16.69
CA ASP A 359 -21.27 -1.93 17.93
C ASP A 359 -19.82 -2.18 17.55
N TRP A 360 -19.16 -1.11 17.12
CA TRP A 360 -17.74 -1.13 16.82
C TRP A 360 -16.95 -1.51 18.08
N ASP A 361 -15.95 -2.35 17.89
CA ASP A 361 -15.05 -2.76 18.95
C ASP A 361 -13.64 -2.83 18.36
N ALA A 362 -12.77 -1.93 18.82
CA ALA A 362 -11.41 -1.86 18.32
C ALA A 362 -10.62 -3.14 18.62
N SER A 363 -11.08 -3.99 19.55
CA SER A 363 -10.51 -5.32 19.81
C SER A 363 -10.87 -6.40 18.75
N TRP A 364 -11.78 -6.09 17.82
CA TRP A 364 -12.29 -7.02 16.82
C TRP A 364 -12.44 -6.33 15.45
N GLN A 365 -11.33 -5.82 14.95
CA GLN A 365 -11.21 -5.27 13.60
C GLN A 365 -10.80 -6.40 12.66
N ASP A 366 -11.45 -6.54 11.51
CA ASP A 366 -11.22 -7.65 10.59
C ASP A 366 -11.18 -7.17 9.13
N TYR A 367 -10.72 -8.03 8.25
CA TYR A 367 -10.74 -7.83 6.80
C TYR A 367 -11.93 -8.60 6.21
N TYR A 368 -12.97 -7.88 5.83
CA TYR A 368 -14.19 -8.48 5.33
C TYR A 368 -14.14 -8.62 3.81
N PHE A 369 -13.88 -9.83 3.33
CA PHE A 369 -13.91 -10.15 1.89
C PHE A 369 -15.28 -10.70 1.50
N TYR A 370 -15.86 -10.20 0.40
CA TYR A 370 -17.16 -10.67 -0.06
C TYR A 370 -17.05 -12.09 -0.60
N ALA A 371 -17.96 -12.97 -0.20
CA ALA A 371 -18.04 -14.31 -0.76
C ALA A 371 -18.47 -14.27 -2.25
N GLU A 372 -19.25 -13.25 -2.60
CA GLU A 372 -19.69 -12.95 -3.96
C GLU A 372 -19.34 -11.49 -4.27
N PRO A 373 -18.20 -11.22 -4.93
CA PRO A 373 -17.86 -9.89 -5.43
C PRO A 373 -18.97 -9.33 -6.34
N PHE A 374 -19.10 -8.00 -6.39
CA PHE A 374 -20.15 -7.35 -7.18
C PHE A 374 -19.67 -6.06 -7.83
N VAL A 375 -20.28 -5.73 -8.97
CA VAL A 375 -19.93 -4.53 -9.74
C VAL A 375 -20.71 -3.31 -9.25
N LEU A 376 -20.01 -2.19 -9.12
CA LEU A 376 -20.55 -0.85 -8.96
C LEU A 376 -20.28 -0.06 -10.24
N PRO A 377 -21.31 0.55 -10.86
CA PRO A 377 -21.12 1.36 -12.05
C PRO A 377 -20.43 2.69 -11.73
N ARG A 378 -19.75 3.26 -12.72
CA ARG A 378 -19.29 4.65 -12.74
C ARG A 378 -20.41 5.58 -12.30
N GLY A 379 -20.04 6.61 -11.53
CA GLY A 379 -20.98 7.57 -10.95
C GLY A 379 -21.65 7.08 -9.66
N THR A 380 -21.35 5.86 -9.20
CA THR A 380 -21.75 5.44 -7.85
C THR A 380 -20.99 6.26 -6.81
N GLU A 381 -21.71 6.82 -5.85
CA GLU A 381 -21.16 7.50 -4.69
C GLU A 381 -20.94 6.49 -3.55
N LEU A 382 -19.68 6.27 -3.18
CA LEU A 382 -19.29 5.56 -1.98
C LEU A 382 -19.29 6.54 -0.82
N THR A 383 -19.93 6.17 0.29
CA THR A 383 -19.99 6.99 1.50
C THR A 383 -19.57 6.17 2.71
N MET A 384 -18.86 6.81 3.62
CA MET A 384 -18.43 6.27 4.89
C MET A 384 -18.87 7.22 6.02
N GLU A 385 -19.32 6.65 7.14
CA GLU A 385 -19.56 7.37 8.39
C GLU A 385 -19.07 6.57 9.60
N PHE A 386 -18.25 7.20 10.45
CA PHE A 386 -17.94 6.71 11.80
C PHE A 386 -18.62 7.60 12.84
N ARG A 387 -19.23 6.96 13.85
CA ARG A 387 -19.72 7.64 15.07
C ARG A 387 -18.76 7.39 16.23
N PHE A 388 -18.41 8.45 16.95
CA PHE A 388 -17.52 8.42 18.10
C PHE A 388 -18.22 8.93 19.36
N ASP A 389 -17.84 8.37 20.50
CA ASP A 389 -18.27 8.76 21.84
C ASP A 389 -17.05 8.97 22.75
N ASN A 390 -16.73 10.24 23.01
CA ASN A 390 -15.70 10.72 23.92
C ASN A 390 -16.29 11.18 25.26
N SER A 391 -17.39 10.57 25.71
CA SER A 391 -17.96 10.82 27.03
C SER A 391 -17.43 9.85 28.09
N ALA A 392 -17.69 10.15 29.36
CA ALA A 392 -17.42 9.23 30.46
C ALA A 392 -18.35 8.00 30.47
N GLY A 393 -19.40 7.99 29.63
CA GLY A 393 -20.30 6.87 29.46
C GLY A 393 -19.76 5.77 28.53
N ASN A 394 -18.83 6.12 27.62
CA ASN A 394 -18.17 5.14 26.78
C ASN A 394 -17.16 4.34 27.62
N ARG A 395 -17.51 3.09 27.93
CA ARG A 395 -16.66 2.17 28.71
C ARG A 395 -15.35 1.81 28.00
N ARG A 396 -15.27 2.02 26.68
CA ARG A 396 -14.07 1.79 25.88
C ARG A 396 -13.19 3.04 25.82
N ASN A 397 -13.61 4.20 26.34
CA ASN A 397 -12.80 5.42 26.29
C ASN A 397 -11.48 5.22 27.07
N PRO A 398 -10.31 5.38 26.42
CA PRO A 398 -9.02 5.19 27.10
C PRO A 398 -8.69 6.33 28.08
N HIS A 399 -9.46 7.42 28.08
CA HIS A 399 -9.24 8.59 28.92
C HIS A 399 -10.31 8.71 30.01
N PHE A 400 -9.88 8.63 31.27
CA PHE A 400 -10.73 8.88 32.42
C PHE A 400 -10.07 9.87 33.40
N PRO A 401 -10.55 11.14 33.49
CA PRO A 401 -11.72 11.70 32.78
C PRO A 401 -11.48 11.90 31.26
N PRO A 402 -12.55 12.02 30.44
CA PRO A 402 -12.39 12.30 29.02
C PRO A 402 -11.63 13.60 28.76
N ARG A 403 -10.76 13.59 27.75
CA ARG A 403 -9.98 14.74 27.27
C ARG A 403 -10.21 14.96 25.78
N ARG A 404 -9.76 16.08 25.22
CA ARG A 404 -9.78 16.29 23.77
C ARG A 404 -8.93 15.22 23.09
N VAL A 405 -9.44 14.61 22.02
CA VAL A 405 -8.75 13.55 21.27
C VAL A 405 -8.70 13.94 19.80
N THR A 406 -7.49 14.06 19.26
CA THR A 406 -7.24 14.36 17.85
C THR A 406 -6.91 13.12 17.04
N TRP A 407 -6.88 13.26 15.71
CA TRP A 407 -6.34 12.25 14.82
C TRP A 407 -4.89 11.87 15.19
N GLY A 408 -4.55 10.60 15.02
CA GLY A 408 -3.17 10.14 15.16
C GLY A 408 -3.06 8.62 15.31
N PRO A 409 -1.86 8.06 15.09
CA PRO A 409 -1.66 6.61 14.96
C PRO A 409 -1.69 5.83 16.29
N ARG A 410 -1.74 6.50 17.44
CA ARG A 410 -1.71 5.83 18.76
C ARG A 410 -3.11 5.50 19.27
N SER A 411 -3.21 4.46 20.10
CA SER A 411 -4.42 4.09 20.86
C SER A 411 -5.01 5.24 21.70
N SER A 412 -4.18 6.20 22.13
CA SER A 412 -4.59 7.38 22.89
C SER A 412 -5.15 8.52 22.02
N ASN A 413 -4.92 8.47 20.71
CA ASN A 413 -5.51 9.30 19.67
C ASN A 413 -6.70 8.56 19.02
N THR A 414 -7.27 9.09 17.94
CA THR A 414 -8.35 8.42 17.20
C THR A 414 -8.08 8.36 15.69
N MET A 415 -8.67 7.39 15.01
CA MET A 415 -8.66 7.23 13.56
C MET A 415 -10.03 6.69 13.12
N GLY A 416 -10.32 6.81 11.83
CA GLY A 416 -11.59 6.42 11.24
C GLY A 416 -11.45 6.31 9.73
N ASP A 417 -10.87 5.20 9.29
CA ASP A 417 -10.55 4.92 7.90
C ASP A 417 -11.33 3.69 7.42
N LEU A 418 -11.79 3.74 6.18
CA LEU A 418 -12.45 2.63 5.50
C LEU A 418 -11.75 2.37 4.18
N SER A 419 -11.08 1.23 4.08
CA SER A 419 -10.43 0.78 2.86
C SER A 419 -11.35 -0.18 2.10
N ILE A 420 -11.55 0.06 0.80
CA ILE A 420 -12.37 -0.76 -0.08
C ILE A 420 -11.48 -1.27 -1.20
N GLN A 421 -11.26 -2.59 -1.25
CA GLN A 421 -10.48 -3.24 -2.31
C GLN A 421 -11.39 -3.50 -3.52
N VAL A 422 -10.97 -2.98 -4.68
CA VAL A 422 -11.71 -3.07 -5.93
C VAL A 422 -10.83 -3.55 -7.09
N LEU A 423 -11.44 -4.13 -8.10
CA LEU A 423 -10.86 -4.35 -9.43
C LEU A 423 -11.49 -3.40 -10.43
N ALA A 424 -10.67 -2.71 -11.22
CA ALA A 424 -11.13 -2.02 -12.41
C ALA A 424 -11.33 -3.04 -13.55
N ARG A 425 -12.17 -2.70 -14.55
CA ARG A 425 -12.42 -3.59 -15.71
C ARG A 425 -11.24 -3.73 -16.66
N SER A 426 -10.35 -2.75 -16.67
CA SER A 426 -9.18 -2.67 -17.55
C SER A 426 -8.05 -1.91 -16.88
N ASP A 427 -6.83 -2.05 -17.40
CA ASP A 427 -5.69 -1.23 -16.95
C ASP A 427 -5.93 0.26 -17.17
N SER A 428 -6.58 0.64 -18.27
CA SER A 428 -6.93 2.05 -18.53
C SER A 428 -7.92 2.58 -17.48
N ASP A 429 -8.92 1.79 -17.08
CA ASP A 429 -9.84 2.18 -16.00
C ASP A 429 -9.11 2.28 -14.66
N ARG A 430 -8.15 1.39 -14.40
CA ARG A 430 -7.31 1.43 -13.19
C ARG A 430 -6.44 2.69 -13.15
N GLU A 431 -5.87 3.10 -14.28
CA GLU A 431 -5.12 4.34 -14.41
C GLU A 431 -5.99 5.57 -14.18
N ILE A 432 -7.21 5.60 -14.73
CA ILE A 432 -8.19 6.67 -14.47
C ILE A 432 -8.54 6.73 -12.98
N LEU A 433 -8.84 5.59 -12.37
CA LEU A 433 -9.14 5.51 -10.94
C LEU A 433 -7.96 5.99 -10.08
N ALA A 434 -6.74 5.59 -10.42
CA ALA A 434 -5.54 6.00 -9.71
C ALA A 434 -5.26 7.51 -9.85
N ALA A 435 -5.39 8.05 -11.06
CA ALA A 435 -5.19 9.48 -11.32
C ALA A 435 -6.22 10.37 -10.60
N ASP A 436 -7.44 9.86 -10.42
CA ASP A 436 -8.51 10.57 -9.73
C ASP A 436 -8.42 10.43 -8.19
N ARG A 437 -8.13 9.23 -7.68
CA ARG A 437 -8.16 8.96 -6.23
C ARG A 437 -6.86 9.29 -5.50
N ARG A 438 -5.68 8.99 -6.06
CA ARG A 438 -4.40 9.18 -5.34
C ARG A 438 -4.17 10.61 -4.87
N PRO A 439 -4.45 11.67 -5.67
CA PRO A 439 -4.29 13.03 -5.18
C PRO A 439 -5.18 13.35 -3.98
N LEU A 440 -6.39 12.79 -3.90
CA LEU A 440 -7.28 12.99 -2.76
C LEU A 440 -6.72 12.32 -1.50
N GLU A 441 -6.19 11.11 -1.63
CA GLU A 441 -5.60 10.38 -0.50
C GLU A 441 -4.32 11.04 -0.01
N MET A 442 -3.46 11.48 -0.93
CA MET A 442 -2.23 12.20 -0.58
C MET A 442 -2.54 13.55 0.11
N ALA A 443 -3.63 14.23 -0.26
CA ALA A 443 -4.03 15.46 0.40
C ALA A 443 -4.45 15.22 1.86
N GLU A 444 -5.19 14.12 2.10
CA GLU A 444 -5.51 13.69 3.46
C GLU A 444 -4.25 13.26 4.22
N ASP A 445 -3.29 12.56 3.59
CA ASP A 445 -2.02 12.18 4.23
C ASP A 445 -1.18 13.38 4.67
N ILE A 446 -1.17 14.46 3.88
CA ILE A 446 -0.56 15.72 4.30
C ILE A 446 -1.23 16.23 5.57
N VAL A 447 -2.57 16.26 5.61
CA VAL A 447 -3.32 16.72 6.79
C VAL A 447 -2.99 15.89 8.03
N GLY A 448 -2.87 14.57 7.90
CA GLY A 448 -2.51 13.72 9.03
C GLY A 448 -1.08 13.95 9.51
N PHE A 449 -0.11 14.03 8.60
CA PHE A 449 1.28 14.31 8.98
C PHE A 449 1.43 15.69 9.63
N GLU A 450 0.77 16.72 9.11
CA GLU A 450 0.74 18.04 9.76
C GLU A 450 0.11 17.97 11.15
N THR A 451 -0.98 17.23 11.32
CA THR A 451 -1.62 17.02 12.64
C THR A 451 -0.68 16.30 13.62
N VAL A 452 0.15 15.37 13.14
CA VAL A 452 1.18 14.74 13.97
C VAL A 452 2.28 15.72 14.34
N LEU A 453 2.72 16.59 13.42
CA LEU A 453 3.74 17.60 13.67
C LEU A 453 3.28 18.72 14.61
N ASP A 454 1.98 19.05 14.60
CA ASP A 454 1.40 19.98 15.58
C ASP A 454 1.56 19.45 17.03
N ALA A 455 1.45 18.13 17.21
CA ALA A 455 1.65 17.49 18.50
C ALA A 455 3.13 17.18 18.82
N GLU A 456 3.91 16.84 17.80
CA GLU A 456 5.28 16.34 17.91
C GLU A 456 6.21 16.97 16.87
N PRO A 457 6.53 18.28 17.00
CA PRO A 457 7.29 19.03 15.98
C PRO A 457 8.75 18.62 15.84
N GLY A 458 9.23 17.69 16.68
CA GLY A 458 10.59 17.16 16.60
C GLY A 458 10.72 15.89 15.75
N LYS A 459 9.65 15.40 15.13
CA LYS A 459 9.65 14.16 14.35
C LYS A 459 10.20 14.36 12.95
N VAL A 460 11.51 14.13 12.81
CA VAL A 460 12.27 14.29 11.56
C VAL A 460 11.69 13.48 10.41
N THR A 461 11.36 12.20 10.67
CA THR A 461 10.77 11.28 9.68
C THR A 461 9.46 11.83 9.09
N VAL A 462 8.59 12.37 9.95
CA VAL A 462 7.32 12.97 9.53
C VAL A 462 7.52 14.27 8.74
N HIS A 463 8.51 15.09 9.11
CA HIS A 463 8.89 16.25 8.30
C HIS A 463 9.36 15.84 6.89
N ASP A 464 10.18 14.80 6.78
CA ASP A 464 10.64 14.31 5.48
C ASP A 464 9.50 13.73 4.64
N ASP A 465 8.60 12.96 5.24
CA ASP A 465 7.47 12.35 4.54
C ASP A 465 6.46 13.39 4.03
N VAL A 466 6.08 14.37 4.86
CA VAL A 466 5.19 15.45 4.42
C VAL A 466 5.85 16.34 3.37
N ALA A 467 7.17 16.56 3.45
CA ALA A 467 7.90 17.32 2.44
C ALA A 467 7.87 16.62 1.07
N ARG A 468 8.04 15.29 1.04
CA ARG A 468 7.93 14.50 -0.18
C ARG A 468 6.52 14.58 -0.78
N LEU A 469 5.48 14.52 0.05
CA LEU A 469 4.11 14.73 -0.42
C LEU A 469 3.91 16.13 -1.01
N TYR A 470 4.37 17.18 -0.34
CA TYR A 470 4.32 18.54 -0.88
C TYR A 470 5.07 18.69 -2.22
N LEU A 471 6.21 18.01 -2.41
CA LEU A 471 6.89 17.98 -3.70
C LEU A 471 6.04 17.35 -4.80
N LEU A 472 5.32 16.27 -4.49
CA LEU A 472 4.43 15.61 -5.45
C LEU A 472 3.21 16.47 -5.81
N PHE A 473 2.73 17.30 -4.88
CA PHE A 473 1.69 18.31 -5.14
C PHE A 473 2.19 19.57 -5.87
N GLY A 474 3.51 19.71 -6.05
CA GLY A 474 4.11 20.92 -6.62
C GLY A 474 4.23 22.10 -5.64
N GLU A 475 3.96 21.89 -4.36
CA GLU A 475 4.09 22.88 -3.28
C GLU A 475 5.54 22.94 -2.77
N VAL A 476 6.48 23.24 -3.67
CA VAL A 476 7.93 23.14 -3.44
C VAL A 476 8.40 23.98 -2.26
N ALA A 477 7.78 25.15 -2.02
CA ALA A 477 8.13 26.02 -0.91
C ALA A 477 7.79 25.41 0.46
N LYS A 478 6.64 24.71 0.57
CA LYS A 478 6.27 23.99 1.80
C LYS A 478 7.21 22.82 2.04
N ALA A 479 7.49 22.04 1.00
CA ALA A 479 8.47 20.96 1.07
C ALA A 479 9.83 21.45 1.58
N LEU A 480 10.33 22.57 1.07
CA LEU A 480 11.59 23.17 1.52
C LEU A 480 11.55 23.56 3.00
N ALA A 481 10.43 24.08 3.50
CA ALA A 481 10.27 24.43 4.91
C ALA A 481 10.41 23.19 5.81
N HIS A 482 9.73 22.09 5.49
CA HIS A 482 9.85 20.85 6.27
C HIS A 482 11.24 20.23 6.16
N PHE A 483 11.85 20.15 4.96
CA PHE A 483 13.22 19.64 4.84
C PHE A 483 14.26 20.51 5.58
N ARG A 484 14.07 21.84 5.62
CA ARG A 484 14.91 22.73 6.43
C ARG A 484 14.77 22.43 7.92
N GLU A 485 13.57 22.07 8.37
CA GLU A 485 13.32 21.68 9.75
C GLU A 485 13.96 20.31 10.07
N SER A 486 13.83 19.31 9.19
CA SER A 486 14.56 18.04 9.30
C SER A 486 16.08 18.29 9.40
N ALA A 487 16.64 19.13 8.54
CA ALA A 487 18.06 19.47 8.57
C ALA A 487 18.48 20.33 9.79
N ARG A 488 17.54 21.01 10.45
CA ARG A 488 17.76 21.74 11.71
C ARG A 488 17.80 20.78 12.89
N LEU A 489 16.91 19.79 12.90
CA LEU A 489 16.82 18.74 13.92
C LEU A 489 18.00 17.75 13.81
N GLU A 490 18.43 17.41 12.59
CA GLU A 490 19.58 16.54 12.30
C GLU A 490 20.66 17.27 11.45
N PRO A 491 21.44 18.19 12.04
CA PRO A 491 22.40 19.01 11.29
C PRO A 491 23.57 18.23 10.68
N ASP A 492 23.83 17.02 11.19
CA ASP A 492 24.91 16.12 10.73
C ASP A 492 24.38 14.97 9.85
N SER A 493 23.12 15.02 9.41
CA SER A 493 22.55 14.07 8.45
C SER A 493 22.89 14.46 7.01
N PRO A 494 23.67 13.66 6.25
CA PRO A 494 23.92 13.92 4.83
C PRO A 494 22.63 13.91 4.00
N ALA A 495 21.69 13.01 4.34
CA ALA A 495 20.40 12.88 3.67
C ALA A 495 19.53 14.14 3.85
N ALA A 496 19.47 14.71 5.05
CA ALA A 496 18.72 15.94 5.29
C ALA A 496 19.30 17.13 4.48
N GLN A 497 20.62 17.27 4.42
CA GLN A 497 21.27 18.31 3.60
C GLN A 497 21.04 18.07 2.10
N TYR A 498 21.07 16.82 1.65
CA TYR A 498 20.75 16.42 0.28
C TYR A 498 19.30 16.76 -0.11
N ASN A 499 18.33 16.50 0.77
CA ASN A 499 16.92 16.80 0.51
C ASN A 499 16.67 18.31 0.37
N VAL A 500 17.28 19.13 1.25
CA VAL A 500 17.24 20.60 1.14
C VAL A 500 17.89 21.06 -0.16
N GLY A 501 19.09 20.57 -0.49
CA GLY A 501 19.81 20.94 -1.71
C GLY A 501 19.05 20.57 -2.98
N THR A 502 18.45 19.39 -3.02
CA THR A 502 17.64 18.91 -4.16
C THR A 502 16.39 19.75 -4.35
N THR A 503 15.75 20.17 -3.25
CA THR A 503 14.57 21.04 -3.29
C THR A 503 14.93 22.44 -3.79
N LEU A 504 16.05 23.01 -3.32
CA LEU A 504 16.57 24.29 -3.80
C LEU A 504 16.96 24.25 -5.27
N LEU A 505 17.58 23.16 -5.73
CA LEU A 505 17.91 22.96 -7.15
C LEU A 505 16.65 23.00 -8.02
N ARG A 506 15.55 22.37 -7.59
CA ARG A 506 14.25 22.43 -8.28
C ARG A 506 13.67 23.85 -8.34
N MET A 507 13.92 24.67 -7.32
CA MET A 507 13.52 26.09 -7.30
C MET A 507 14.43 27.00 -8.14
N GLY A 508 15.57 26.49 -8.63
CA GLY A 508 16.57 27.29 -9.33
C GLY A 508 17.49 28.10 -8.40
N GLU A 509 17.45 27.85 -7.09
CA GLU A 509 18.31 28.50 -6.09
C GLU A 509 19.68 27.82 -6.06
N LEU A 510 20.43 27.99 -7.15
CA LEU A 510 21.63 27.18 -7.45
C LEU A 510 22.75 27.33 -6.41
N ASP A 511 22.99 28.55 -5.92
CA ASP A 511 24.07 28.80 -4.95
C ASP A 511 23.81 28.14 -3.59
N GLU A 512 22.57 28.25 -3.08
CA GLU A 512 22.20 27.55 -1.84
C GLU A 512 22.20 26.04 -2.03
N ALA A 513 21.73 25.53 -3.18
CA ALA A 513 21.76 24.10 -3.49
C ALA A 513 23.19 23.55 -3.46
N VAL A 514 24.14 24.23 -4.12
CA VAL A 514 25.57 23.87 -4.12
C VAL A 514 26.11 23.84 -2.68
N ALA A 515 25.85 24.87 -1.87
CA ALA A 515 26.34 24.93 -0.50
C ALA A 515 25.81 23.77 0.36
N ARG A 516 24.55 23.37 0.16
CA ARG A 516 23.93 22.23 0.86
C ARG A 516 24.52 20.89 0.42
N PHE A 517 24.70 20.68 -0.88
CA PHE A 517 25.35 19.47 -1.37
C PHE A 517 26.81 19.37 -0.92
N GLU A 518 27.56 20.47 -0.91
CA GLU A 518 28.92 20.48 -0.36
C GLU A 518 28.94 20.16 1.13
N ARG A 519 27.93 20.60 1.90
CA ARG A 519 27.79 20.19 3.30
C ARG A 519 27.50 18.70 3.43
N ALA A 520 26.60 18.15 2.61
CA ALA A 520 26.33 16.71 2.58
C ALA A 520 27.60 15.91 2.29
N LEU A 521 28.42 16.33 1.30
CA LEU A 521 29.69 15.68 0.97
C LEU A 521 30.79 15.87 2.03
N ARG A 522 30.70 16.90 2.89
CA ARG A 522 31.60 17.01 4.05
C ARG A 522 31.26 15.99 5.15
N LEU A 523 29.99 15.59 5.24
CA LEU A 523 29.51 14.61 6.21
C LEU A 523 29.70 13.18 5.68
N ASP A 524 29.40 12.95 4.41
CA ASP A 524 29.63 11.69 3.71
C ASP A 524 30.23 11.95 2.31
N PRO A 525 31.57 11.83 2.16
CA PRO A 525 32.25 12.07 0.89
C PRO A 525 31.86 11.10 -0.24
N ASP A 526 31.31 9.93 0.08
CA ASP A 526 31.01 8.87 -0.89
C ASP A 526 29.52 8.82 -1.26
N TYR A 527 28.72 9.78 -0.79
CA TYR A 527 27.27 9.81 -1.04
C TYR A 527 26.94 10.10 -2.52
N ALA A 528 26.84 9.03 -3.32
CA ALA A 528 26.76 9.08 -4.78
C ALA A 528 25.64 9.97 -5.35
N PRO A 529 24.38 9.94 -4.84
CA PRO A 529 23.32 10.85 -5.29
C PRO A 529 23.68 12.33 -5.16
N VAL A 530 24.45 12.70 -4.13
CA VAL A 530 24.88 14.09 -3.92
C VAL A 530 25.86 14.53 -5.01
N HIS A 531 26.80 13.67 -5.42
CA HIS A 531 27.73 13.99 -6.50
C HIS A 531 26.99 14.25 -7.81
N ASN A 532 25.96 13.47 -8.12
CA ASN A 532 25.13 13.70 -9.31
C ASN A 532 24.38 15.04 -9.24
N ASN A 533 23.66 15.31 -8.14
CA ASN A 533 22.86 16.53 -8.03
C ASN A 533 23.71 17.81 -7.89
N LEU A 534 24.88 17.72 -7.23
CA LEU A 534 25.86 18.81 -7.22
C LEU A 534 26.41 19.07 -8.63
N GLY A 535 26.71 18.01 -9.39
CA GLY A 535 27.10 18.15 -10.79
C GLY A 535 26.03 18.86 -11.62
N ALA A 536 24.76 18.51 -11.41
CA ALA A 536 23.64 19.15 -12.10
C ALA A 536 23.50 20.63 -11.72
N ALA A 537 23.60 20.98 -10.44
CA ALA A 537 23.59 22.36 -9.98
C ALA A 537 24.75 23.18 -10.58
N LEU A 538 25.97 22.64 -10.57
CA LEU A 538 27.16 23.28 -11.14
C LEU A 538 27.05 23.45 -12.67
N ARG A 539 26.48 22.46 -13.38
CA ARG A 539 26.20 22.56 -14.81
C ARG A 539 25.23 23.71 -15.10
N SER A 540 24.16 23.83 -14.32
CA SER A 540 23.19 24.93 -14.44
C SER A 540 23.81 26.30 -14.15
N GLN A 541 24.87 26.36 -13.34
CA GLN A 541 25.69 27.57 -13.14
C GLN A 541 26.72 27.84 -14.27
N GLY A 542 26.81 26.97 -15.28
CA GLY A 542 27.82 27.05 -16.34
C GLY A 542 29.22 26.57 -15.93
N ARG A 543 29.39 26.00 -14.73
CA ARG A 543 30.66 25.52 -14.19
C ARG A 543 30.97 24.10 -14.66
N LEU A 544 31.11 23.94 -15.98
CA LEU A 544 31.21 22.62 -16.64
C LEU A 544 32.41 21.77 -16.18
N ASP A 545 33.54 22.38 -15.84
CA ASP A 545 34.72 21.69 -15.26
C ASP A 545 34.44 21.01 -13.93
N GLU A 546 33.68 21.68 -13.09
CA GLU A 546 33.37 21.17 -11.76
C GLU A 546 32.28 20.12 -11.83
N ALA A 547 31.27 20.37 -12.68
CA ALA A 547 30.21 19.43 -12.98
C ALA A 547 30.76 18.08 -13.50
N THR A 548 31.66 18.10 -14.50
CA THR A 548 32.29 16.87 -15.03
C THR A 548 33.02 16.08 -13.94
N ARG A 549 33.75 16.75 -13.02
CA ARG A 549 34.44 16.07 -11.92
C ARG A 549 33.45 15.38 -10.97
N ARG A 550 32.33 16.04 -10.65
CA ARG A 550 31.29 15.50 -9.78
C ARG A 550 30.52 14.35 -10.43
N PHE A 551 30.12 14.47 -11.68
CA PHE A 551 29.49 13.36 -12.39
C PHE A 551 30.43 12.15 -12.53
N ARG A 552 31.74 12.36 -12.77
CA ARG A 552 32.72 11.26 -12.73
C ARG A 552 32.84 10.60 -11.34
N GLN A 553 32.63 11.34 -10.25
CA GLN A 553 32.56 10.75 -8.91
C GLN A 553 31.30 9.90 -8.75
N ALA A 554 30.14 10.40 -9.17
CA ALA A 554 28.89 9.64 -9.15
C ALA A 554 29.00 8.32 -9.95
N VAL A 555 29.51 8.38 -11.19
CA VAL A 555 29.74 7.19 -12.03
C VAL A 555 30.78 6.24 -11.43
N ARG A 556 31.81 6.74 -10.73
CA ARG A 556 32.76 5.83 -10.04
C ARG A 556 32.11 5.09 -8.88
N ALA A 557 31.23 5.76 -8.13
CA ALA A 557 30.54 5.16 -6.99
C ALA A 557 29.45 4.19 -7.45
N ARG A 558 28.74 4.51 -8.53
CA ARG A 558 27.73 3.65 -9.16
C ARG A 558 27.97 3.60 -10.67
N PRO A 559 28.75 2.61 -11.17
CA PRO A 559 29.13 2.52 -12.58
C PRO A 559 27.98 2.47 -13.57
N ASP A 560 26.85 1.90 -13.16
CA ASP A 560 25.68 1.67 -13.99
C ASP A 560 24.49 2.59 -13.62
N ASP A 561 24.76 3.69 -12.88
CA ASP A 561 23.77 4.75 -12.62
C ASP A 561 23.50 5.54 -13.91
N GLU A 562 22.32 5.30 -14.49
CA GLU A 562 21.89 5.83 -15.76
C GLU A 562 21.83 7.37 -15.79
N ASP A 563 21.36 7.99 -14.70
CA ASP A 563 21.26 9.44 -14.57
C ASP A 563 22.64 10.08 -14.54
N ALA A 564 23.57 9.50 -13.76
CA ALA A 564 24.94 9.99 -13.66
C ALA A 564 25.70 9.84 -15.00
N LEU A 565 25.51 8.72 -15.70
CA LEU A 565 26.09 8.47 -17.02
C LEU A 565 25.55 9.46 -18.06
N TYR A 566 24.23 9.64 -18.12
CA TYR A 566 23.59 10.58 -19.04
C TYR A 566 24.02 12.02 -18.76
N ASN A 567 24.02 12.44 -17.48
CA ASN A 567 24.43 13.78 -17.11
C ASN A 567 25.91 14.06 -17.41
N LEU A 568 26.79 13.07 -17.23
CA LEU A 568 28.19 13.17 -17.64
C LEU A 568 28.33 13.32 -19.15
N ALA A 569 27.65 12.48 -19.93
CA ALA A 569 27.68 12.51 -21.40
C ALA A 569 27.18 13.85 -21.97
N SER A 570 26.07 14.35 -21.42
CA SER A 570 25.51 15.66 -21.77
C SER A 570 26.47 16.81 -21.43
N THR A 571 27.10 16.76 -20.24
CA THR A 571 28.08 17.79 -19.84
C THR A 571 29.33 17.77 -20.71
N LEU A 572 29.85 16.58 -21.07
CA LEU A 572 30.99 16.43 -21.98
C LEU A 572 30.64 16.92 -23.39
N THR A 573 29.41 16.72 -23.84
CA THR A 573 28.90 17.26 -25.10
C THR A 573 28.95 18.79 -25.12
N LEU A 574 28.53 19.44 -24.03
CA LEU A 574 28.60 20.91 -23.89
C LEU A 574 30.03 21.45 -23.88
N ARG A 575 31.00 20.63 -23.46
CA ARG A 575 32.43 20.97 -23.44
C ARG A 575 33.16 20.66 -24.76
N GLY A 576 32.50 20.00 -25.71
CA GLY A 576 33.13 19.53 -26.94
C GLY A 576 33.95 18.23 -26.81
N GLU A 577 33.85 17.52 -25.68
CA GLU A 577 34.53 16.24 -25.44
C GLU A 577 33.71 15.06 -26.00
N PHE A 578 33.49 15.09 -27.32
CA PHE A 578 32.49 14.24 -27.99
C PHE A 578 32.80 12.74 -27.99
N THR A 579 34.08 12.34 -28.07
CA THR A 579 34.47 10.92 -28.10
C THR A 579 34.05 10.20 -26.82
N GLU A 580 34.29 10.80 -25.65
CA GLU A 580 33.89 10.23 -24.36
C GLU A 580 32.36 10.30 -24.19
N ALA A 581 31.73 11.41 -24.61
CA ALA A 581 30.27 11.55 -24.58
C ALA A 581 29.55 10.45 -25.38
N ILE A 582 30.00 10.16 -26.60
CA ILE A 582 29.44 9.10 -27.46
C ILE A 582 29.55 7.73 -26.78
N ALA A 583 30.71 7.41 -26.19
CA ALA A 583 30.89 6.15 -25.47
C ALA A 583 29.94 6.01 -24.27
N LEU A 584 29.73 7.10 -23.53
CA LEU A 584 28.81 7.12 -22.39
C LEU A 584 27.34 7.03 -22.83
N TYR A 585 26.91 7.75 -23.87
CA TYR A 585 25.55 7.60 -24.40
C TYR A 585 25.28 6.16 -24.84
N ARG A 586 26.22 5.48 -25.48
CA ARG A 586 26.08 4.06 -25.82
C ARG A 586 25.90 3.16 -24.59
N ARG A 587 26.55 3.48 -23.47
CA ARG A 587 26.33 2.77 -22.20
C ARG A 587 24.94 3.04 -21.65
N VAL A 588 24.47 4.29 -21.66
CA VAL A 588 23.10 4.65 -21.23
C VAL A 588 22.06 3.90 -22.07
N LEU A 589 22.25 3.81 -23.39
CA LEU A 589 21.35 3.07 -24.28
C LEU A 589 21.27 1.57 -23.99
N ALA A 590 22.36 0.96 -23.50
CA ALA A 590 22.37 -0.45 -23.11
C ALA A 590 21.58 -0.68 -21.81
N LEU A 591 21.50 0.32 -20.93
CA LEU A 591 20.77 0.25 -19.67
C LEU A 591 19.30 0.67 -19.82
N LEU A 592 19.01 1.61 -20.72
CA LEU A 592 17.69 2.19 -20.94
C LEU A 592 17.25 2.04 -22.41
N PRO A 593 16.88 0.83 -22.86
CA PRO A 593 16.48 0.60 -24.25
C PRO A 593 15.19 1.33 -24.65
N ASP A 594 14.34 1.70 -23.68
CA ASP A 594 13.02 2.30 -23.92
C ASP A 594 12.96 3.82 -23.67
N SER A 595 14.08 4.47 -23.34
CA SER A 595 14.13 5.92 -23.10
C SER A 595 14.56 6.68 -24.35
N PRO A 596 13.75 7.59 -24.92
CA PRO A 596 14.04 8.23 -26.21
C PRO A 596 15.17 9.27 -26.18
N GLU A 597 15.44 9.92 -25.05
CA GLU A 597 16.36 11.06 -24.95
C GLU A 597 17.81 10.68 -25.27
N PRO A 598 18.40 9.60 -24.72
CA PRO A 598 19.77 9.21 -25.04
C PRO A 598 19.94 8.82 -26.51
N PHE A 599 18.92 8.24 -27.16
CA PHE A 599 18.94 7.94 -28.59
C PHE A 599 18.99 9.23 -29.41
N ALA A 600 18.14 10.20 -29.05
CA ALA A 600 18.09 11.49 -29.74
C ALA A 600 19.40 12.28 -29.57
N GLU A 601 20.02 12.30 -28.38
CA GLU A 601 21.28 12.99 -28.16
C GLU A 601 22.45 12.36 -28.93
N LEU A 602 22.57 11.02 -28.91
CA LEU A 602 23.59 10.32 -29.67
C LEU A 602 23.40 10.49 -31.19
N ALA A 603 22.16 10.33 -31.68
CA ALA A 603 21.85 10.52 -33.09
C ALA A 603 22.20 11.93 -33.56
N TRP A 604 21.86 12.94 -32.77
CA TRP A 604 22.20 14.32 -33.08
C TRP A 604 23.71 14.51 -33.20
N LEU A 605 24.48 13.98 -32.24
CA LEU A 605 25.95 14.04 -32.28
C LEU A 605 26.49 13.40 -33.56
N LEU A 606 26.12 12.15 -33.86
CA LEU A 606 26.60 11.41 -35.03
C LEU A 606 26.21 12.08 -36.36
N ALA A 607 25.05 12.73 -36.44
CA ALA A 607 24.60 13.43 -37.65
C ALA A 607 25.30 14.77 -37.88
N THR A 608 25.54 15.53 -36.81
CA THR A 608 25.88 16.96 -36.88
C THR A 608 27.31 17.30 -36.46
N HIS A 609 28.10 16.32 -36.02
CA HIS A 609 29.45 16.53 -35.51
C HIS A 609 30.35 17.34 -36.48
N PRO A 610 31.13 18.32 -35.99
CA PRO A 610 31.99 19.14 -36.85
C PRO A 610 33.12 18.31 -37.51
N ASP A 611 33.74 17.39 -36.77
CA ASP A 611 34.70 16.42 -37.28
C ASP A 611 33.97 15.29 -38.04
N PRO A 612 34.41 14.87 -39.25
CA PRO A 612 33.93 13.66 -39.92
C PRO A 612 34.15 12.34 -39.17
N THR A 613 35.19 12.22 -38.36
CA THR A 613 35.65 10.96 -37.79
C THR A 613 34.58 10.26 -36.94
N PRO A 614 33.91 10.92 -36.00
CA PRO A 614 32.85 10.29 -35.22
C PRO A 614 31.47 10.33 -35.92
N ARG A 615 31.35 10.84 -37.15
CA ARG A 615 30.06 10.85 -37.85
C ARG A 615 29.74 9.46 -38.40
N ASP A 616 28.62 8.92 -37.97
CA ASP A 616 27.99 7.76 -38.59
C ASP A 616 26.56 8.12 -38.98
N VAL A 617 26.36 8.39 -40.27
CA VAL A 617 25.07 8.85 -40.80
C VAL A 617 24.00 7.74 -40.73
N GLN A 618 24.41 6.49 -40.91
CA GLN A 618 23.49 5.37 -40.93
C GLN A 618 23.02 5.05 -39.51
N GLU A 619 23.96 5.02 -38.55
CA GLU A 619 23.65 4.86 -37.13
C GLU A 619 22.79 6.04 -36.63
N ALA A 620 23.12 7.28 -37.00
CA ALA A 620 22.35 8.45 -36.61
C ALA A 620 20.88 8.38 -37.04
N VAL A 621 20.62 7.95 -38.27
CA VAL A 621 19.25 7.73 -38.76
C VAL A 621 18.54 6.66 -37.96
N SER A 622 19.18 5.49 -37.76
CA SER A 622 18.60 4.36 -37.05
C SER A 622 18.18 4.74 -35.62
N LEU A 623 19.09 5.38 -34.87
CA LEU A 623 18.86 5.83 -33.51
C LEU A 623 17.74 6.88 -33.44
N ALA A 624 17.73 7.87 -34.34
CA ALA A 624 16.69 8.90 -34.36
C ALA A 624 15.31 8.33 -34.74
N GLU A 625 15.25 7.36 -35.65
CA GLU A 625 14.00 6.67 -36.01
C GLU A 625 13.46 5.86 -34.82
N HIS A 626 14.34 5.19 -34.09
CA HIS A 626 13.95 4.44 -32.89
C HIS A 626 13.41 5.38 -31.79
N ALA A 627 14.11 6.49 -31.49
CA ALA A 627 13.61 7.51 -30.57
C ALA A 627 12.24 8.07 -30.98
N ALA A 628 12.06 8.30 -32.29
CA ALA A 628 10.80 8.78 -32.83
C ALA A 628 9.67 7.74 -32.70
N GLN A 629 9.98 6.44 -32.75
CA GLN A 629 9.00 5.38 -32.50
C GLN A 629 8.59 5.31 -31.02
N LEU A 630 9.56 5.37 -30.09
CA LEU A 630 9.31 5.39 -28.65
C LEU A 630 8.37 6.53 -28.24
N THR A 631 8.53 7.70 -28.85
CA THR A 631 7.66 8.87 -28.62
C THR A 631 6.38 8.87 -29.46
N SER A 632 6.11 7.82 -30.23
CA SER A 632 5.02 7.79 -31.23
C SER A 632 5.01 9.00 -32.16
N ARG A 633 6.19 9.56 -32.43
CA ARG A 633 6.43 10.79 -33.21
C ARG A 633 5.70 12.02 -32.65
N ARG A 634 5.52 12.09 -31.34
CA ARG A 634 4.85 13.20 -30.65
C ARG A 634 5.79 14.10 -29.85
N ASP A 635 7.10 13.91 -29.99
CA ASP A 635 8.11 14.78 -29.38
C ASP A 635 8.84 15.63 -30.43
N ALA A 636 8.77 16.96 -30.27
CA ALA A 636 9.37 17.92 -31.19
C ALA A 636 10.91 17.89 -31.21
N ARG A 637 11.56 17.64 -30.07
CA ARG A 637 13.03 17.56 -29.98
C ARG A 637 13.53 16.32 -30.70
N VAL A 638 12.86 15.19 -30.50
CA VAL A 638 13.18 13.93 -31.17
C VAL A 638 12.99 14.06 -32.69
N LEU A 639 11.89 14.65 -33.14
CA LEU A 639 11.68 14.89 -34.58
C LEU A 639 12.70 15.89 -35.16
N ASN A 640 13.11 16.91 -34.42
CA ASN A 640 14.18 17.81 -34.84
C ASN A 640 15.49 17.05 -35.07
N THR A 641 15.84 16.11 -34.19
CA THR A 641 16.99 15.22 -34.37
C THR A 641 16.85 14.33 -35.59
N LEU A 642 15.68 13.71 -35.79
CA LEU A 642 15.42 12.88 -36.96
C LEU A 642 15.58 13.69 -38.26
N ALA A 643 15.08 14.92 -38.30
CA ALA A 643 15.27 15.81 -39.44
C ALA A 643 16.76 16.08 -39.73
N ALA A 644 17.56 16.34 -38.69
CA ALA A 644 19.00 16.52 -38.83
C ALA A 644 19.71 15.27 -39.35
N ALA A 645 19.30 14.07 -38.91
CA ALA A 645 19.82 12.80 -39.38
C ALA A 645 19.46 12.54 -40.86
N HIS A 646 18.21 12.80 -41.28
CA HIS A 646 17.80 12.76 -42.69
C HIS A 646 18.65 13.70 -43.56
N ALA A 647 18.85 14.95 -43.11
CA ALA A 647 19.67 15.92 -43.84
C ALA A 647 21.15 15.49 -43.92
N ALA A 648 21.70 14.88 -42.86
CA ALA A 648 23.05 14.33 -42.87
C ALA A 648 23.21 13.20 -43.91
N ALA A 649 22.15 12.43 -44.15
CA ALA A 649 22.03 11.39 -45.18
C ALA A 649 21.74 11.93 -46.59
N GLY A 650 21.60 13.24 -46.77
CA GLY A 650 21.24 13.86 -48.06
C GLY A 650 19.76 13.69 -48.43
N ARG A 651 18.93 13.21 -47.50
CA ARG A 651 17.47 13.05 -47.66
C ARG A 651 16.77 14.36 -47.28
N PHE A 652 17.02 15.41 -48.04
CA PHE A 652 16.59 16.78 -47.68
C PHE A 652 15.06 16.97 -47.68
N ASP A 653 14.34 16.30 -48.58
CA ASP A 653 12.87 16.34 -48.60
C ASP A 653 12.26 15.71 -47.34
N GLU A 654 12.79 14.56 -46.92
CA GLU A 654 12.41 13.89 -45.66
C GLU A 654 12.77 14.75 -44.44
N ALA A 655 13.94 15.39 -44.45
CA ALA A 655 14.38 16.29 -43.40
C ALA A 655 13.43 17.49 -43.25
N ALA A 656 13.08 18.15 -44.35
CA ALA A 656 12.15 19.29 -44.34
C ALA A 656 10.73 18.87 -43.93
N ALA A 657 10.25 17.71 -44.38
CA ALA A 657 8.96 17.16 -43.96
C ALA A 657 8.92 16.85 -42.45
N THR A 658 9.99 16.24 -41.93
CA THR A 658 10.11 15.90 -40.51
C THR A 658 10.22 17.16 -39.64
N ALA A 659 10.98 18.17 -40.06
CA ALA A 659 11.07 19.45 -39.35
C ALA A 659 9.72 20.20 -39.33
N ARG A 660 8.93 20.13 -40.42
CA ARG A 660 7.56 20.66 -40.45
C ARG A 660 6.63 19.91 -39.49
N ALA A 661 6.75 18.59 -39.40
CA ALA A 661 5.99 17.80 -38.44
C ALA A 661 6.37 18.15 -36.99
N ALA A 662 7.66 18.37 -36.72
CA ALA A 662 8.13 18.84 -35.42
C ALA A 662 7.50 20.19 -35.03
N LEU A 663 7.44 21.15 -35.97
CA LEU A 663 6.81 22.47 -35.76
C LEU A 663 5.29 22.44 -35.54
N ALA A 664 4.63 21.35 -35.94
CA ALA A 664 3.19 21.17 -35.76
C ALA A 664 2.83 20.64 -34.37
N LEU A 665 3.81 20.18 -33.58
CA LEU A 665 3.61 19.71 -32.22
C LEU A 665 3.59 20.87 -31.22
N PRO A 666 2.98 20.68 -30.02
CA PRO A 666 3.03 21.68 -28.97
C PRO A 666 4.48 22.05 -28.62
N HIS A 667 4.71 23.35 -28.49
CA HIS A 667 5.97 23.91 -27.98
C HIS A 667 5.62 24.85 -26.83
N ASP A 668 6.51 24.96 -25.84
CA ASP A 668 6.36 26.01 -24.84
C ASP A 668 6.35 27.38 -25.52
N ASN A 669 5.36 28.20 -25.17
CA ASN A 669 5.14 29.53 -25.73
C ASN A 669 6.35 30.42 -25.42
N GLY A 670 7.30 30.48 -26.35
CA GLY A 670 8.57 31.22 -26.22
C GLY A 670 9.85 30.38 -26.41
N SER A 671 9.76 29.08 -26.74
CA SER A 671 10.96 28.22 -26.78
C SER A 671 11.94 28.53 -27.94
N ASP A 672 13.24 28.57 -27.60
CA ASP A 672 14.36 28.60 -28.56
C ASP A 672 14.33 27.42 -29.55
N LEU A 673 13.65 26.32 -29.18
CA LEU A 673 13.53 25.12 -29.99
C LEU A 673 12.74 25.38 -31.29
N ALA A 674 11.57 26.02 -31.21
CA ALA A 674 10.76 26.30 -32.40
C ALA A 674 11.48 27.27 -33.36
N ALA A 675 12.28 28.19 -32.83
CA ALA A 675 13.15 29.05 -33.63
C ALA A 675 14.28 28.25 -34.30
N THR A 676 14.92 27.36 -33.55
CA THR A 676 15.96 26.46 -34.06
C THR A 676 15.42 25.57 -35.17
N ILE A 677 14.26 24.94 -34.99
CA ILE A 677 13.66 24.06 -36.00
C ILE A 677 13.34 24.84 -37.28
N ARG A 678 12.84 26.08 -37.18
CA ARG A 678 12.61 26.93 -38.36
C ARG A 678 13.89 27.22 -39.13
N GLN A 679 14.97 27.61 -38.43
CA GLN A 679 16.27 27.84 -39.06
C GLN A 679 16.81 26.59 -39.77
N LEU A 680 16.65 25.42 -39.13
CA LEU A 680 17.07 24.15 -39.70
C LEU A 680 16.20 23.76 -40.90
N LEU A 681 14.89 23.99 -40.84
CA LEU A 681 13.96 23.76 -41.95
C LEU A 681 14.34 24.58 -43.18
N ASP A 682 14.66 25.86 -43.02
CA ASP A 682 15.11 26.72 -44.11
C ASP A 682 16.39 26.15 -44.74
N LEU A 683 17.35 25.77 -43.90
CA LEU A 683 18.62 25.19 -44.31
C LEU A 683 18.43 23.86 -45.07
N TYR A 684 17.51 23.00 -44.60
CA TYR A 684 17.21 21.72 -45.26
C TYR A 684 16.46 21.92 -46.58
N SER A 685 15.59 22.92 -46.66
CA SER A 685 14.85 23.28 -47.88
C SER A 685 15.78 23.82 -48.98
N GLU A 686 16.93 24.38 -48.62
CA GLU A 686 18.01 24.78 -49.53
C GLU A 686 18.93 23.60 -49.95
N GLY A 687 18.65 22.36 -49.51
CA GLY A 687 19.52 21.20 -49.77
C GLY A 687 20.84 21.25 -48.99
N ARG A 688 20.89 21.99 -47.88
CA ARG A 688 22.06 22.10 -47.01
C ARG A 688 21.84 21.28 -45.76
N ARG A 689 22.94 20.92 -45.08
CA ARG A 689 22.91 20.18 -43.80
C ARG A 689 23.53 21.01 -42.69
N TYR A 690 23.00 20.85 -41.49
CA TYR A 690 23.54 21.51 -40.30
C TYR A 690 24.78 20.79 -39.79
N ARG A 691 25.73 21.57 -39.27
CA ARG A 691 26.91 21.10 -38.55
C ARG A 691 27.03 21.94 -37.28
N ARG A 692 27.23 21.29 -36.14
CA ARG A 692 27.51 22.00 -34.90
C ARG A 692 28.80 22.84 -35.07
N PRO A 693 28.87 24.05 -34.48
CA PRO A 693 30.11 24.80 -34.37
C PRO A 693 31.21 23.98 -33.66
N ARG A 694 32.47 24.31 -33.93
CA ARG A 694 33.63 23.70 -33.27
C ARG A 694 33.79 24.19 -31.85
#